data_AF-A0A7V3YD19-F1
#
_entry.id   AF-A0A7V3YD19-F1
#
_cell.length_a   1.000
_cell.length_b   1.000
_cell.length_c   1.000
_cell.angle_alpha   90.00
_cell.angle_beta   90.00
_cell.angle_gamma   90.00
#
_symmetry.space_group_name_H-M   'P 1'
#
loop_
_entity.id
_entity.type
_entity.pdbx_description
1 polymer ?
#
loop_
_entity_poly.entity_id
_entity_poly.type
_entity_poly.pdbx_seq_one_letter_code
_entity_poly.pdbx_strand_id
1 'polypeptide(L)'
;MKTYKMKWGIVLLVGIMGYSPLLWSQASEELKWLKAGSLQTYFSEQGSEVESGADDPAGSIYFSWPADYGLRQSTMRAKALWLGCKNFYDVRAKKTFSVKVVGIGPRVDSDWEEHVFPVEFKLYGRYPHPSVTVDGLSGTDNELYDVLDDVIDTLQADRMVYVKVNTALGVTVTKKVMAFSHPYHDNYFICDYVFKNTGIVTPDGTRYDQTLEECFFYLQYRFAFSGESVTAYAQGWGTWDSTWGKNTLNYVLAQDPNPLATFTILPYRAFYSWYGPHSQRPFTNVQDDWGCPDEKETGVMAAAKYGGVIVLHADKSATDKTDDPAQPFTNNFLGSDDPTTQLPYQQFNETFMMNRYNVMTSGRPAKSHAEQVGEGYANEWGGDPGGYCEGLGFGPYTLRPGDSIHIVLAEGIAGINREKNREVGRNWLAWYNKTATPTLVMPDGSTTTDYTNYKKAWVQTGIDSILQTFRRAIKNYQYLYKISPQAQIAQPPPPPSVFIVESGGNRIQLRWSTEPDAWPNFNGYVVYRSKGNVLRPETVYEKIFECDRNYPVVNGYHVFDDVTAQRGFVYYYYIQTKDDGSTNEEKPGSALASSKFWTITNKEAMLLRPPMSNLDSIYIVPNPYDVRARALQFADPITGFDRDRIVFFGLPPVCKIRIYTERGDLIWEKDHTNGSGDDFWNSQTMYGQVVVSGIYIAYFETPDGKSAFRKFVVIR
;
A
#
# COMPACT_ATOMS: atom_id res chain seq x y z
N MET A 1 25.57 34.23 -23.03
CA MET A 1 26.85 34.71 -22.47
C MET A 1 27.03 33.95 -21.14
N LYS A 2 27.93 33.00 -20.89
CA LYS A 2 29.14 32.46 -21.53
C LYS A 2 29.01 30.93 -21.64
N THR A 3 29.45 30.38 -22.76
CA THR A 3 29.72 28.95 -23.02
C THR A 3 31.11 28.58 -22.49
N TYR A 4 31.31 27.35 -22.02
CA TYR A 4 32.60 26.66 -22.17
C TYR A 4 32.43 25.20 -22.54
N LYS A 5 33.10 24.86 -23.65
CA LYS A 5 33.20 23.55 -24.31
C LYS A 5 34.22 22.66 -23.59
N MET A 6 33.98 21.36 -23.53
CA MET A 6 35.04 20.36 -23.28
C MET A 6 35.23 19.49 -24.52
N LYS A 7 36.50 19.30 -24.88
CA LYS A 7 37.02 18.78 -26.16
C LYS A 7 36.90 17.25 -26.24
N TRP A 8 36.51 16.75 -27.41
CA TRP A 8 36.63 15.35 -27.80
C TRP A 8 38.08 15.02 -28.17
N GLY A 9 38.64 13.96 -27.57
CA GLY A 9 39.88 13.31 -27.97
C GLY A 9 39.58 11.87 -28.37
N ILE A 10 39.87 11.51 -29.61
CA ILE A 10 39.71 10.18 -30.21
C ILE A 10 40.88 9.29 -29.77
N VAL A 11 40.62 8.18 -29.08
CA VAL A 11 41.54 7.02 -29.02
C VAL A 11 40.73 5.71 -29.04
N LEU A 12 40.99 4.93 -30.09
CA LEU A 12 40.78 3.50 -30.35
C LEU A 12 39.55 2.75 -29.78
N LEU A 13 38.71 2.32 -30.72
CA LEU A 13 37.80 1.19 -30.61
C LEU A 13 38.56 -0.13 -30.41
N VAL A 14 38.32 -0.78 -29.26
CA VAL A 14 38.39 -2.25 -29.12
C VAL A 14 37.01 -2.70 -28.65
N GLY A 15 36.40 -3.60 -29.41
CA GLY A 15 34.99 -3.99 -29.27
C GLY A 15 34.69 -4.63 -27.92
N ILE A 16 33.79 -3.99 -27.19
CA ILE A 16 32.97 -4.61 -26.15
C ILE A 16 31.53 -4.37 -26.61
N MET A 17 30.79 -5.45 -26.88
CA MET A 17 29.33 -5.43 -27.01
C MET A 17 28.76 -4.98 -25.66
N GLY A 18 28.69 -3.66 -25.47
CA GLY A 18 27.98 -3.04 -24.37
C GLY A 18 26.51 -2.91 -24.74
N TYR A 19 25.65 -3.61 -24.00
CA TYR A 19 24.25 -3.25 -23.84
C TYR A 19 24.20 -1.77 -23.43
N SER A 20 23.84 -0.89 -24.36
CA SER A 20 23.38 0.46 -24.03
C SER A 20 21.91 0.33 -23.61
N PRO A 21 21.55 0.52 -22.33
CA PRO A 21 20.16 0.76 -22.01
C PRO A 21 19.80 2.08 -22.71
N LEU A 22 18.81 2.01 -23.59
CA LEU A 22 18.09 3.19 -24.04
C LEU A 22 17.59 3.89 -22.77
N LEU A 23 18.26 4.99 -22.40
CA LEU A 23 17.77 5.90 -21.39
C LEU A 23 16.54 6.59 -22.00
N TRP A 24 15.37 6.03 -21.72
CA TRP A 24 14.12 6.75 -21.86
C TRP A 24 14.19 7.92 -20.87
N SER A 25 14.31 9.14 -21.37
CA SER A 25 14.04 10.31 -20.54
C SER A 25 12.53 10.42 -20.35
N GLN A 26 11.98 9.73 -19.36
CA GLN A 26 10.71 10.16 -18.78
C GLN A 26 11.03 11.26 -17.76
N ALA A 27 10.28 12.36 -17.81
CA ALA A 27 10.31 13.36 -16.75
C ALA A 27 10.03 12.66 -15.41
N SER A 28 10.85 12.92 -14.41
CA SER A 28 10.73 12.32 -13.07
C SER A 28 9.45 12.84 -12.41
N GLU A 29 8.38 12.05 -12.40
CA GLU A 29 7.13 12.33 -11.70
C GLU A 29 7.34 12.32 -10.18
N GLU A 30 6.93 13.38 -9.48
CA GLU A 30 6.94 13.39 -8.01
C GLU A 30 5.73 12.60 -7.47
N LEU A 31 6.01 11.70 -6.51
CA LEU A 31 5.01 10.88 -5.82
C LEU A 31 5.04 11.11 -4.32
N LYS A 32 3.86 11.15 -3.69
CA LYS A 32 3.69 11.22 -2.23
C LYS A 32 2.85 10.05 -1.75
N TRP A 33 3.31 9.38 -0.71
CA TRP A 33 2.71 8.16 -0.19
C TRP A 33 1.84 8.44 1.03
N LEU A 34 0.68 7.79 1.11
CA LEU A 34 -0.14 7.73 2.32
C LEU A 34 0.00 6.33 2.94
N LYS A 35 0.79 6.25 4.02
CA LYS A 35 1.13 5.00 4.75
C LYS A 35 0.82 5.07 6.25
N ALA A 36 -0.35 5.62 6.59
CA ALA A 36 -0.80 5.80 7.98
C ALA A 36 -1.66 4.63 8.52
N GLY A 37 -2.30 3.89 7.62
CA GLY A 37 -3.32 2.88 7.92
C GLY A 37 -3.13 1.55 7.18
N SER A 38 -4.11 0.64 7.33
CA SER A 38 -4.12 -0.67 6.66
C SER A 38 -4.25 -0.58 5.14
N LEU A 39 -4.86 0.49 4.62
CA LEU A 39 -4.82 0.85 3.20
C LEU A 39 -3.66 1.82 2.94
N GLN A 40 -2.82 1.49 1.96
CA GLN A 40 -1.68 2.31 1.58
C GLN A 40 -1.57 2.48 0.06
N THR A 41 -1.22 3.68 -0.39
CA THR A 41 -1.02 3.98 -1.81
C THR A 41 -0.16 5.23 -2.00
N TYR A 42 0.34 5.44 -3.21
CA TYR A 42 0.88 6.73 -3.63
C TYR A 42 -0.19 7.57 -4.33
N PHE A 43 0.08 8.86 -4.41
CA PHE A 43 -0.62 9.85 -5.22
C PHE A 43 0.39 10.60 -6.09
N SER A 44 -0.08 11.06 -7.25
CA SER A 44 0.74 11.74 -8.25
C SER A 44 0.54 13.25 -8.23
N GLU A 45 1.61 14.01 -8.49
CA GLU A 45 1.54 15.45 -8.75
C GLU A 45 0.63 15.81 -9.95
N GLN A 46 0.41 14.86 -10.87
CA GLN A 46 -0.44 15.01 -12.05
C GLN A 46 -1.94 15.02 -11.68
N GLY A 47 -2.29 14.65 -10.44
CA GLY A 47 -3.67 14.66 -9.92
C GLY A 47 -4.44 13.35 -10.09
N SER A 48 -3.93 12.38 -10.85
CA SER A 48 -4.49 11.02 -10.98
C SER A 48 -3.39 9.99 -11.16
N GLU A 49 -3.63 8.77 -10.68
CA GLU A 49 -2.66 7.68 -10.68
C GLU A 49 -2.83 6.76 -11.91
N VAL A 50 -1.96 6.90 -12.92
CA VAL A 50 -2.04 6.15 -14.18
C VAL A 50 -1.51 4.71 -14.07
N GLU A 51 -1.82 3.88 -15.07
CA GLU A 51 -1.22 2.56 -15.24
C GLU A 51 0.29 2.66 -15.46
N SER A 52 1.08 1.86 -14.75
CA SER A 52 2.55 1.89 -14.75
C SER A 52 3.17 3.19 -14.22
N GLY A 53 2.44 3.96 -13.40
CA GLY A 53 3.02 5.07 -12.64
C GLY A 53 3.94 4.58 -11.50
N ALA A 54 4.94 5.39 -11.14
CA ALA A 54 6.09 5.05 -10.27
C ALA A 54 7.12 4.09 -10.92
N ASP A 55 8.40 4.23 -10.55
CA ASP A 55 9.54 3.38 -10.97
C ASP A 55 9.41 1.91 -10.47
N ASP A 56 8.28 1.25 -10.71
CA ASP A 56 8.05 -0.15 -10.36
C ASP A 56 8.35 -1.07 -11.58
N PRO A 57 9.47 -1.82 -11.57
CA PRO A 57 9.80 -2.76 -12.62
C PRO A 57 8.81 -3.94 -12.76
N ALA A 58 7.82 -4.08 -11.87
CA ALA A 58 6.76 -5.10 -11.94
C ALA A 58 5.45 -4.61 -12.60
N GLY A 59 5.38 -3.36 -13.06
CA GLY A 59 4.25 -2.84 -13.84
C GLY A 59 3.04 -2.40 -13.02
N SER A 60 3.26 -1.80 -11.85
CA SER A 60 2.31 -1.08 -10.95
C SER A 60 0.98 -1.76 -10.63
N ILE A 61 0.89 -2.36 -9.45
CA ILE A 61 -0.37 -2.49 -8.71
C ILE A 61 -0.19 -1.63 -7.45
N TYR A 62 -1.07 -0.65 -7.22
CA TYR A 62 -1.10 0.21 -6.02
C TYR A 62 -2.42 0.01 -5.26
N PHE A 63 -2.73 0.86 -4.27
CA PHE A 63 -3.91 0.69 -3.41
C PHE A 63 -3.87 -0.66 -2.67
N SER A 64 -2.84 -0.81 -1.83
CA SER A 64 -2.50 -2.06 -1.16
C SER A 64 -3.27 -2.23 0.14
N TRP A 65 -3.97 -3.36 0.26
CA TRP A 65 -4.67 -3.75 1.48
C TRP A 65 -4.78 -5.27 1.59
N PRO A 66 -4.54 -5.86 2.78
CA PRO A 66 -3.95 -5.23 3.98
C PRO A 66 -2.43 -4.99 3.80
N ALA A 67 -1.98 -3.74 3.92
CA ALA A 67 -0.63 -3.33 3.52
C ALA A 67 0.52 -3.91 4.37
N ASP A 68 0.24 -4.37 5.59
CA ASP A 68 1.26 -4.99 6.46
C ASP A 68 1.75 -6.35 5.97
N TYR A 69 1.06 -6.95 5.00
CA TYR A 69 1.48 -8.20 4.36
C TYR A 69 2.13 -7.96 2.99
N GLY A 70 2.68 -6.76 2.77
CA GLY A 70 3.61 -6.45 1.68
C GLY A 70 3.00 -5.84 0.43
N LEU A 71 3.88 -5.37 -0.45
CA LEU A 71 3.53 -4.59 -1.65
C LEU A 71 2.74 -5.37 -2.72
N ARG A 72 2.65 -6.71 -2.61
CA ARG A 72 1.83 -7.51 -3.52
C ARG A 72 0.34 -7.53 -3.14
N GLN A 73 -0.05 -6.85 -2.06
CA GLN A 73 -1.45 -6.74 -1.62
C GLN A 73 -2.28 -5.72 -2.40
N SER A 74 -1.68 -5.12 -3.42
CA SER A 74 -2.27 -4.10 -4.26
C SER A 74 -3.50 -4.56 -5.03
N THR A 75 -4.39 -3.60 -5.30
CA THR A 75 -5.73 -3.86 -5.83
C THR A 75 -6.20 -2.90 -6.92
N MET A 76 -5.41 -1.89 -7.27
CA MET A 76 -5.74 -0.94 -8.33
C MET A 76 -4.64 -0.94 -9.40
N ARG A 77 -5.05 -0.92 -10.67
CA ARG A 77 -4.15 -0.79 -11.82
C ARG A 77 -4.04 0.63 -12.34
N ALA A 78 -5.17 1.32 -12.41
CA ALA A 78 -5.22 2.65 -13.01
C ALA A 78 -6.41 3.43 -12.51
N LYS A 79 -6.25 4.74 -12.49
CA LYS A 79 -7.31 5.72 -12.40
C LYS A 79 -7.17 6.71 -13.54
N ALA A 80 -8.24 7.42 -13.81
CA ALA A 80 -8.20 8.56 -14.72
C ALA A 80 -9.04 9.71 -14.19
N LEU A 81 -8.66 10.93 -14.58
CA LEU A 81 -9.43 12.15 -14.40
C LEU A 81 -9.58 12.84 -15.76
N TRP A 82 -10.80 12.90 -16.29
CA TRP A 82 -11.12 13.59 -17.54
C TRP A 82 -11.98 14.82 -17.24
N LEU A 83 -11.72 15.89 -17.97
CA LEU A 83 -12.50 17.12 -17.93
C LEU A 83 -12.92 17.45 -19.35
N GLY A 84 -14.19 17.79 -19.53
CA GLY A 84 -14.71 18.10 -20.86
C GLY A 84 -15.86 19.08 -20.82
N CYS A 85 -16.03 19.82 -21.91
CA CYS A 85 -17.15 20.74 -22.11
C CYS A 85 -17.47 20.88 -23.60
N LYS A 86 -18.61 21.51 -23.91
CA LYS A 86 -18.97 21.88 -25.28
C LYS A 86 -18.52 23.29 -25.64
N ASN A 87 -18.53 23.58 -26.94
CA ASN A 87 -18.40 24.92 -27.53
C ASN A 87 -17.14 25.69 -27.07
N PHE A 88 -16.00 25.01 -26.99
CA PHE A 88 -14.78 25.56 -26.39
C PHE A 88 -13.91 26.27 -27.44
N TYR A 89 -13.58 27.54 -27.20
CA TYR A 89 -12.56 28.23 -28.00
C TYR A 89 -11.17 27.93 -27.46
N ASP A 90 -10.34 27.27 -28.28
CA ASP A 90 -8.96 26.95 -27.92
C ASP A 90 -8.01 28.02 -28.49
N VAL A 91 -7.34 28.73 -27.59
CA VAL A 91 -6.42 29.83 -27.95
C VAL A 91 -5.15 29.35 -28.68
N ARG A 92 -4.72 28.10 -28.46
CA ARG A 92 -3.53 27.52 -29.10
C ARG A 92 -3.86 27.08 -30.52
N ALA A 93 -5.00 26.41 -30.70
CA ALA A 93 -5.50 26.00 -32.01
C ALA A 93 -6.14 27.14 -32.81
N LYS A 94 -6.50 28.25 -32.15
CA LYS A 94 -7.21 29.41 -32.71
C LYS A 94 -8.52 29.01 -33.39
N LYS A 95 -9.22 28.04 -32.82
CA LYS A 95 -10.46 27.45 -33.36
C LYS A 95 -11.41 27.10 -32.20
N THR A 96 -12.72 27.20 -32.45
CA THR A 96 -13.75 26.62 -31.59
C THR A 96 -13.96 25.15 -31.92
N PHE A 97 -13.85 24.29 -30.92
CA PHE A 97 -14.22 22.88 -31.01
C PHE A 97 -15.64 22.67 -30.48
N SER A 98 -16.39 21.76 -31.10
CA SER A 98 -17.72 21.35 -30.63
C SER A 98 -17.66 20.75 -29.22
N VAL A 99 -16.60 20.00 -28.92
CA VAL A 99 -16.21 19.56 -27.59
C VAL A 99 -14.72 19.71 -27.37
N LYS A 100 -14.31 20.00 -26.14
CA LYS A 100 -12.92 19.90 -25.69
C LYS A 100 -12.87 18.88 -24.56
N VAL A 101 -11.90 17.96 -24.63
CA VAL A 101 -11.61 17.00 -23.55
C VAL A 101 -10.11 16.99 -23.28
N VAL A 102 -9.77 17.07 -22.00
CA VAL A 102 -8.40 16.97 -21.46
C VAL A 102 -8.42 16.06 -20.24
N GLY A 103 -7.29 15.52 -19.83
CA GLY A 103 -7.25 14.66 -18.65
C GLY A 103 -5.91 14.00 -18.45
N ILE A 104 -5.89 13.10 -17.47
CA ILE A 104 -4.75 12.24 -17.14
C ILE A 104 -5.24 10.82 -16.86
N GLY A 105 -4.46 9.81 -17.29
CA GLY A 105 -4.80 8.38 -17.16
C GLY A 105 -5.82 7.88 -18.18
N PRO A 106 -6.27 6.62 -18.15
CA PRO A 106 -5.71 5.55 -17.34
C PRO A 106 -4.35 5.07 -17.85
N ARG A 107 -3.93 5.43 -19.07
CA ARG A 107 -2.58 5.14 -19.59
C ARG A 107 -1.62 6.31 -19.40
N VAL A 108 -0.33 6.02 -19.39
CA VAL A 108 0.72 7.03 -19.52
C VAL A 108 0.59 7.72 -20.87
N ASP A 109 0.54 9.04 -20.84
CA ASP A 109 0.55 9.89 -22.03
C ASP A 109 1.88 10.64 -22.06
N SER A 110 2.66 10.55 -23.14
CA SER A 110 3.92 11.27 -23.26
C SER A 110 3.74 12.78 -23.29
N ASP A 111 2.55 13.24 -23.68
CA ASP A 111 2.23 14.65 -23.88
C ASP A 111 1.38 15.19 -22.72
N TRP A 112 1.31 14.49 -21.57
CA TRP A 112 0.47 14.85 -20.43
C TRP A 112 0.68 16.31 -19.95
N GLU A 113 1.90 16.83 -20.04
CA GLU A 113 2.29 18.21 -19.71
C GLU A 113 1.58 19.26 -20.58
N GLU A 114 1.00 18.86 -21.72
CA GLU A 114 0.19 19.71 -22.58
C GLU A 114 -1.27 19.80 -22.12
N HIS A 115 -1.70 18.92 -21.19
CA HIS A 115 -3.07 18.79 -20.70
C HIS A 115 -3.22 19.27 -19.27
N VAL A 116 -2.26 18.92 -18.42
CA VAL A 116 -2.28 19.13 -16.98
C VAL A 116 -0.96 19.76 -16.56
N PHE A 117 -1.04 20.84 -15.79
CA PHE A 117 0.11 21.65 -15.37
C PHE A 117 0.16 21.65 -13.84
N PRO A 118 1.06 20.85 -13.21
CA PRO A 118 1.21 20.83 -11.76
C PRO A 118 1.57 22.21 -11.20
N VAL A 119 0.96 22.58 -10.07
CA VAL A 119 1.15 23.88 -9.42
C VAL A 119 1.65 23.71 -7.99
N GLU A 120 1.02 22.83 -7.22
CA GLU A 120 1.45 22.51 -5.86
C GLU A 120 1.22 21.02 -5.60
N PHE A 121 2.20 20.39 -4.95
CA PHE A 121 2.11 19.02 -4.50
C PHE A 121 2.75 18.91 -3.13
N LYS A 122 1.95 18.61 -2.09
CA LYS A 122 2.39 18.64 -0.69
C LYS A 122 1.83 17.48 0.13
N LEU A 123 2.59 17.00 1.10
CA LEU A 123 2.17 16.05 2.13
C LEU A 123 2.14 16.75 3.48
N TYR A 124 0.95 16.82 4.07
CA TYR A 124 0.75 17.37 5.42
C TYR A 124 0.54 16.24 6.42
N GLY A 125 1.03 16.43 7.65
CA GLY A 125 0.76 15.50 8.75
C GLY A 125 0.25 16.21 10.00
N ARG A 126 -0.58 15.53 10.80
CA ARG A 126 -1.02 16.03 12.11
C ARG A 126 0.14 16.13 13.10
N TYR A 127 1.05 15.18 13.03
CA TYR A 127 2.26 15.08 13.85
C TYR A 127 3.37 14.39 13.04
N PRO A 128 4.66 14.64 13.37
CA PRO A 128 5.81 14.01 12.69
C PRO A 128 5.78 12.48 12.76
N HIS A 129 6.46 11.82 11.83
CA HIS A 129 6.68 10.37 11.92
C HIS A 129 7.52 10.03 13.18
N PRO A 130 7.18 8.98 13.95
CA PRO A 130 8.02 8.55 15.07
C PRO A 130 9.44 8.13 14.66
N SER A 131 10.41 8.38 15.52
CA SER A 131 11.74 7.79 15.39
C SER A 131 11.71 6.34 15.87
N VAL A 132 11.80 5.40 14.93
CA VAL A 132 11.84 3.96 15.21
C VAL A 132 13.23 3.44 14.92
N THR A 133 13.88 2.79 15.88
CA THR A 133 15.23 2.23 15.68
C THR A 133 15.34 0.79 16.13
N VAL A 134 16.09 -0.02 15.38
CA VAL A 134 16.50 -1.38 15.76
C VAL A 134 18.02 -1.44 15.74
N ASP A 135 18.64 -1.75 16.88
CA ASP A 135 20.10 -1.84 17.01
C ASP A 135 20.85 -0.58 16.50
N GLY A 136 20.27 0.60 16.75
CA GLY A 136 20.81 1.91 16.35
C GLY A 136 20.62 2.26 14.87
N LEU A 137 20.03 1.38 14.06
CA LEU A 137 19.65 1.64 12.68
C LEU A 137 18.19 2.10 12.62
N SER A 138 17.83 2.81 11.54
CA SER A 138 16.42 3.07 11.24
C SER A 138 15.64 1.76 11.17
N GLY A 139 14.62 1.66 12.00
CA GLY A 139 13.80 0.47 12.19
C GLY A 139 12.65 0.35 11.20
N THR A 140 12.36 1.38 10.42
CA THR A 140 11.24 1.42 9.47
C THR A 140 11.61 2.19 8.21
N ASP A 141 11.34 1.63 7.03
CA ASP A 141 11.51 2.37 5.77
C ASP A 141 10.36 3.38 5.57
N ASN A 142 9.34 3.40 6.44
CA ASN A 142 8.21 4.35 6.31
C ASN A 142 8.67 5.81 6.43
N GLU A 143 9.77 6.08 7.14
CA GLU A 143 10.38 7.41 7.23
C GLU A 143 10.81 7.97 5.86
N LEU A 144 11.12 7.09 4.89
CA LEU A 144 11.49 7.49 3.53
C LEU A 144 10.29 7.92 2.69
N TYR A 145 9.09 7.47 3.07
CA TYR A 145 7.83 7.71 2.36
C TYR A 145 6.98 8.80 3.01
N ASP A 146 7.11 8.97 4.33
CA ASP A 146 6.34 9.90 5.16
C ASP A 146 7.08 11.24 5.40
N VAL A 147 7.66 11.78 4.33
CA VAL A 147 8.41 13.05 4.37
C VAL A 147 7.42 14.21 4.25
N LEU A 148 7.10 14.83 5.39
CA LEU A 148 6.12 15.91 5.48
C LEU A 148 6.67 17.23 4.97
N ASP A 149 5.89 17.92 4.13
CA ASP A 149 6.14 19.31 3.75
C ASP A 149 5.80 20.28 4.90
N ASP A 150 4.78 19.97 5.71
CA ASP A 150 4.41 20.75 6.89
C ASP A 150 3.62 19.91 7.91
N VAL A 151 3.65 20.34 9.18
CA VAL A 151 2.92 19.74 10.30
C VAL A 151 1.83 20.68 10.77
N ILE A 152 0.58 20.21 10.69
CA ILE A 152 -0.60 20.97 11.08
C ILE A 152 -1.30 20.21 12.21
N ASP A 153 -1.05 20.60 13.45
CA ASP A 153 -1.62 19.95 14.65
C ASP A 153 -3.15 19.93 14.69
N THR A 154 -3.80 20.87 13.99
CA THR A 154 -5.26 20.96 13.83
C THR A 154 -5.82 20.14 12.65
N LEU A 155 -4.97 19.41 11.92
CA LEU A 155 -5.39 18.57 10.80
C LEU A 155 -6.31 17.44 11.27
N GLN A 156 -7.51 17.36 10.71
CA GLN A 156 -8.50 16.35 11.11
C GLN A 156 -8.24 14.95 10.51
N ALA A 157 -7.37 14.83 9.53
CA ALA A 157 -6.77 13.58 9.08
C ALA A 157 -5.40 13.37 9.75
N ASP A 158 -4.84 12.17 9.70
CA ASP A 158 -3.47 11.93 10.21
C ASP A 158 -2.42 12.32 9.16
N ARG A 159 -2.73 12.09 7.89
CA ARG A 159 -1.96 12.53 6.72
C ARG A 159 -2.90 13.07 5.64
N MET A 160 -2.47 14.09 4.92
CA MET A 160 -3.20 14.65 3.79
C MET A 160 -2.26 14.99 2.64
N VAL A 161 -2.47 14.37 1.48
CA VAL A 161 -1.85 14.84 0.23
C VAL A 161 -2.69 15.98 -0.32
N TYR A 162 -2.04 17.07 -0.71
CA TYR A 162 -2.63 18.20 -1.41
C TYR A 162 -2.03 18.28 -2.82
N VAL A 163 -2.88 18.21 -3.83
CA VAL A 163 -2.51 18.36 -5.24
C VAL A 163 -3.28 19.53 -5.82
N LYS A 164 -2.59 20.40 -6.55
CA LYS A 164 -3.19 21.48 -7.31
C LYS A 164 -2.62 21.48 -8.70
N VAL A 165 -3.49 21.35 -9.70
CA VAL A 165 -3.11 21.34 -11.11
C VAL A 165 -3.98 22.31 -11.90
N ASN A 166 -3.40 23.00 -12.87
CA ASN A 166 -4.15 23.68 -13.92
C ASN A 166 -4.36 22.72 -15.09
N THR A 167 -5.34 22.99 -15.95
CA THR A 167 -5.61 22.14 -17.12
C THR A 167 -5.77 23.00 -18.38
N ALA A 168 -5.51 22.43 -19.54
CA ALA A 168 -5.72 23.12 -20.83
C ALA A 168 -7.21 23.48 -21.10
N LEU A 169 -8.16 23.00 -20.28
CA LEU A 169 -9.56 23.43 -20.31
C LEU A 169 -9.80 24.76 -19.58
N GLY A 170 -8.81 25.32 -18.87
CA GLY A 170 -8.99 26.51 -18.04
C GLY A 170 -9.52 26.20 -16.64
N VAL A 171 -9.59 24.92 -16.26
CA VAL A 171 -10.03 24.50 -14.92
C VAL A 171 -8.80 24.20 -14.06
N THR A 172 -8.70 24.87 -12.91
CA THR A 172 -7.79 24.48 -11.83
C THR A 172 -8.48 23.42 -10.97
N VAL A 173 -7.84 22.27 -10.82
CA VAL A 173 -8.28 21.18 -9.95
C VAL A 173 -7.46 21.24 -8.66
N THR A 174 -8.14 21.34 -7.52
CA THR A 174 -7.54 21.15 -6.20
C THR A 174 -8.05 19.84 -5.62
N LYS A 175 -7.15 18.90 -5.31
CA LYS A 175 -7.46 17.60 -4.74
C LYS A 175 -6.80 17.50 -3.37
N LYS A 176 -7.57 17.25 -2.32
CA LYS A 176 -7.08 16.84 -1.00
C LYS A 176 -7.41 15.37 -0.80
N VAL A 177 -6.42 14.57 -0.45
CA VAL A 177 -6.63 13.16 -0.11
C VAL A 177 -6.25 12.94 1.33
N MET A 178 -7.24 12.60 2.15
CA MET A 178 -7.11 12.45 3.59
C MET A 178 -7.03 10.97 3.97
N ALA A 179 -6.00 10.62 4.74
CA ALA A 179 -5.77 9.30 5.30
C ALA A 179 -5.88 9.32 6.83
N PHE A 180 -6.38 8.22 7.38
CA PHE A 180 -6.61 8.06 8.81
C PHE A 180 -5.89 6.82 9.31
N SER A 181 -5.41 6.89 10.54
CA SER A 181 -4.76 5.81 11.29
C SER A 181 -5.67 5.24 12.38
N HIS A 182 -6.88 5.81 12.52
CA HIS A 182 -7.92 5.34 13.42
C HIS A 182 -8.38 3.93 13.04
N PRO A 183 -8.50 2.97 13.99
CA PRO A 183 -8.68 1.53 13.71
C PRO A 183 -9.96 1.15 12.96
N TYR A 184 -10.94 2.06 12.90
CA TYR A 184 -12.18 1.88 12.14
C TYR A 184 -12.26 2.77 10.88
N HIS A 185 -11.23 3.55 10.57
CA HIS A 185 -11.22 4.48 9.44
C HIS A 185 -9.96 4.39 8.57
N ASP A 186 -9.13 3.37 8.79
CA ASP A 186 -7.81 3.23 8.17
C ASP A 186 -7.80 2.45 6.84
N ASN A 187 -8.99 2.14 6.32
CA ASN A 187 -9.20 1.33 5.12
C ASN A 187 -9.90 2.08 3.98
N TYR A 188 -9.94 3.41 4.07
CA TYR A 188 -10.40 4.30 3.00
C TYR A 188 -9.67 5.64 3.03
N PHE A 189 -9.67 6.33 1.90
CA PHE A 189 -9.30 7.73 1.79
C PHE A 189 -10.52 8.58 1.52
N ILE A 190 -10.55 9.82 2.03
CA ILE A 190 -11.51 10.84 1.58
C ILE A 190 -10.81 11.75 0.57
N CYS A 191 -11.33 11.78 -0.65
CA CYS A 191 -10.85 12.59 -1.75
C CYS A 191 -11.79 13.79 -1.95
N ASP A 192 -11.33 14.99 -1.58
CA ASP A 192 -12.03 16.26 -1.77
C ASP A 192 -11.46 16.97 -3.01
N TYR A 193 -12.33 17.17 -4.00
CA TYR A 193 -12.03 17.87 -5.24
C TYR A 193 -12.76 19.19 -5.33
N VAL A 194 -12.02 20.26 -5.63
CA VAL A 194 -12.57 21.54 -6.09
C VAL A 194 -12.11 21.80 -7.52
N PHE A 195 -13.07 21.86 -8.44
CA PHE A 195 -12.86 22.21 -9.84
C PHE A 195 -13.25 23.67 -10.05
N LYS A 196 -12.30 24.56 -10.34
CA LYS A 196 -12.55 25.99 -10.50
C LYS A 196 -12.19 26.45 -11.91
N ASN A 197 -13.11 27.13 -12.60
CA ASN A 197 -12.80 27.79 -13.87
C ASN A 197 -11.94 29.04 -13.59
N THR A 198 -10.63 28.93 -13.80
CA THR A 198 -9.67 30.04 -13.62
C THR A 198 -9.28 30.68 -14.94
N GLY A 199 -9.62 30.05 -16.07
CA GLY A 199 -9.22 30.47 -17.41
C GLY A 199 -7.75 30.22 -17.73
N ILE A 200 -6.96 29.60 -16.84
CA ILE A 200 -5.53 29.32 -17.09
C ILE A 200 -5.41 28.11 -18.01
N VAL A 201 -4.97 28.32 -19.25
CA VAL A 201 -5.01 27.32 -20.33
C VAL A 201 -3.64 26.83 -20.80
N THR A 202 -2.55 27.38 -20.24
CA THR A 202 -1.17 27.02 -20.59
C THR A 202 -0.27 26.92 -19.35
N PRO A 203 0.89 26.23 -19.43
CA PRO A 203 1.83 26.09 -18.32
C PRO A 203 2.40 27.43 -17.81
N ASP A 204 2.58 28.41 -18.70
CA ASP A 204 3.12 29.73 -18.36
C ASP A 204 2.11 30.67 -17.66
N GLY A 205 0.88 30.21 -17.46
CA GLY A 205 -0.17 30.96 -16.79
C GLY A 205 -1.01 31.85 -17.69
N THR A 206 -0.93 31.71 -19.02
CA THR A 206 -1.81 32.45 -19.95
C THR A 206 -3.28 32.19 -19.62
N ARG A 207 -4.05 33.27 -19.52
CA ARG A 207 -5.45 33.24 -19.14
C ARG A 207 -6.38 33.62 -20.29
N TYR A 208 -7.44 32.85 -20.48
CA TYR A 208 -8.53 33.13 -21.40
C TYR A 208 -9.87 32.85 -20.71
N ASP A 209 -10.61 33.92 -20.41
CA ASP A 209 -11.89 33.84 -19.72
C ASP A 209 -13.01 33.46 -20.70
N GLN A 210 -13.58 32.27 -20.49
CA GLN A 210 -14.79 31.82 -21.19
C GLN A 210 -15.67 30.99 -20.25
N THR A 211 -16.97 30.98 -20.52
CA THR A 211 -17.91 30.11 -19.84
C THR A 211 -17.76 28.69 -20.38
N LEU A 212 -17.62 27.71 -19.49
CA LEU A 212 -17.61 26.29 -19.85
C LEU A 212 -19.06 25.78 -19.81
N GLU A 213 -19.60 25.43 -20.97
CA GLU A 213 -20.96 24.93 -21.13
C GLU A 213 -20.99 23.41 -21.15
N GLU A 214 -22.01 22.81 -20.51
CA GLU A 214 -22.13 21.36 -20.35
C GLU A 214 -20.83 20.70 -19.87
N CYS A 215 -20.20 21.28 -18.86
CA CYS A 215 -18.95 20.79 -18.33
C CYS A 215 -19.16 19.51 -17.49
N PHE A 216 -18.33 18.50 -17.73
CA PHE A 216 -18.28 17.26 -16.97
C PHE A 216 -16.89 17.00 -16.39
N PHE A 217 -16.88 16.44 -15.18
CA PHE A 217 -15.69 15.87 -14.54
C PHE A 217 -15.90 14.37 -14.43
N TYR A 218 -14.98 13.57 -14.97
CA TYR A 218 -15.13 12.13 -15.04
C TYR A 218 -13.95 11.42 -14.39
N LEU A 219 -14.24 10.48 -13.50
CA LEU A 219 -13.27 9.65 -12.80
C LEU A 219 -13.42 8.21 -13.24
N GLN A 220 -12.30 7.52 -13.44
CA GLN A 220 -12.27 6.10 -13.83
C GLN A 220 -11.49 5.30 -12.79
N TYR A 221 -11.94 4.07 -12.49
CA TYR A 221 -11.30 3.16 -11.54
C TYR A 221 -11.15 1.76 -12.14
N ARG A 222 -9.90 1.31 -12.32
CA ARG A 222 -9.56 -0.05 -12.79
C ARG A 222 -9.00 -0.88 -11.63
N PHE A 223 -9.87 -1.59 -10.93
CA PHE A 223 -9.47 -2.53 -9.89
C PHE A 223 -8.95 -3.85 -10.47
N ALA A 224 -7.95 -4.43 -9.80
CA ALA A 224 -7.37 -5.74 -10.08
C ALA A 224 -6.88 -6.40 -8.78
N PHE A 225 -7.64 -7.36 -8.26
CA PHE A 225 -7.44 -7.85 -6.90
C PHE A 225 -6.42 -8.98 -6.74
N SER A 226 -5.96 -9.59 -7.84
CA SER A 226 -5.11 -10.79 -7.80
C SER A 226 -3.61 -10.50 -7.69
N GLY A 227 -3.21 -9.29 -7.25
CA GLY A 227 -1.80 -8.88 -7.23
C GLY A 227 -0.88 -9.78 -6.41
N GLU A 228 -1.41 -10.47 -5.40
CA GLU A 228 -0.63 -11.39 -4.57
C GLU A 228 -0.34 -12.72 -5.26
N SER A 229 -1.24 -13.17 -6.16
CA SER A 229 -1.21 -14.54 -6.67
C SER A 229 -0.28 -14.77 -7.84
N VAL A 230 0.21 -13.71 -8.50
CA VAL A 230 1.06 -13.82 -9.70
C VAL A 230 2.09 -12.69 -9.74
N THR A 231 3.33 -13.03 -10.08
CA THR A 231 4.43 -12.08 -10.27
C THR A 231 4.57 -11.63 -11.72
N ALA A 232 5.34 -10.55 -11.97
CA ALA A 232 5.60 -9.96 -13.29
C ALA A 232 6.17 -10.93 -14.36
N TYR A 233 6.58 -12.15 -13.99
CA TYR A 233 7.05 -13.21 -14.90
C TYR A 233 6.04 -14.34 -15.08
N ALA A 234 4.76 -14.10 -14.82
CA ALA A 234 3.69 -15.11 -14.82
C ALA A 234 3.94 -16.31 -13.90
N GLN A 235 4.77 -16.14 -12.86
CA GLN A 235 4.99 -17.16 -11.83
C GLN A 235 4.07 -16.90 -10.65
N GLY A 236 3.29 -17.92 -10.27
CA GLY A 236 2.32 -17.85 -9.18
C GLY A 236 1.24 -18.91 -9.33
N TRP A 237 0.15 -18.78 -8.57
CA TRP A 237 -1.02 -19.65 -8.68
C TRP A 237 -2.13 -19.04 -9.54
N GLY A 238 -2.35 -17.71 -9.49
CA GLY A 238 -3.39 -17.03 -10.26
C GLY A 238 -3.14 -17.00 -11.78
N THR A 239 -4.04 -16.36 -12.53
CA THR A 239 -3.82 -16.11 -13.98
C THR A 239 -3.16 -14.75 -14.20
N TRP A 240 -2.35 -14.65 -15.26
CA TRP A 240 -1.62 -13.42 -15.58
C TRP A 240 -2.57 -12.24 -15.85
N ASP A 241 -3.61 -12.44 -16.63
CA ASP A 241 -4.59 -11.41 -17.00
C ASP A 241 -5.50 -10.98 -15.84
N SER A 242 -5.69 -11.84 -14.83
CA SER A 242 -6.36 -11.43 -13.57
C SER A 242 -5.60 -10.32 -12.86
N THR A 243 -4.26 -10.27 -12.99
CA THR A 243 -3.48 -9.19 -12.40
C THR A 243 -3.80 -7.84 -13.04
N TRP A 244 -4.35 -7.81 -14.25
CA TRP A 244 -4.79 -6.62 -14.96
C TRP A 244 -6.27 -6.28 -14.73
N GLY A 245 -6.96 -7.08 -13.91
CA GLY A 245 -8.36 -6.87 -13.56
C GLY A 245 -9.34 -7.41 -14.62
N LYS A 246 -8.89 -8.29 -15.52
CA LYS A 246 -9.73 -8.80 -16.61
C LYS A 246 -11.01 -9.51 -16.12
N ASN A 247 -10.91 -10.19 -14.99
CA ASN A 247 -12.02 -10.88 -14.33
C ASN A 247 -12.66 -10.07 -13.18
N THR A 248 -12.33 -8.78 -13.05
CA THR A 248 -12.94 -7.91 -12.07
C THR A 248 -14.41 -7.69 -12.40
N LEU A 249 -15.29 -7.85 -11.42
CA LEU A 249 -16.71 -7.53 -11.52
C LEU A 249 -16.95 -6.16 -10.87
N ASN A 250 -17.80 -5.31 -11.46
CA ASN A 250 -18.19 -4.00 -10.91
C ASN A 250 -19.70 -3.96 -10.64
N TYR A 251 -20.10 -3.69 -9.40
CA TYR A 251 -21.49 -3.60 -8.99
C TYR A 251 -21.83 -2.22 -8.45
N VAL A 252 -22.91 -1.64 -8.98
CA VAL A 252 -23.40 -0.32 -8.60
C VAL A 252 -24.61 -0.50 -7.69
N LEU A 253 -24.58 0.08 -6.48
CA LEU A 253 -25.61 -0.15 -5.46
C LEU A 253 -26.97 0.45 -5.80
N ALA A 254 -27.02 1.52 -6.58
CA ALA A 254 -28.25 2.17 -7.01
C ALA A 254 -28.07 2.73 -8.42
N GLN A 255 -28.69 2.07 -9.41
CA GLN A 255 -28.63 2.51 -10.80
C GLN A 255 -29.69 3.58 -11.11
N ASP A 256 -30.82 3.54 -10.41
CA ASP A 256 -31.89 4.55 -10.45
C ASP A 256 -31.73 5.54 -9.27
N PRO A 257 -31.78 6.86 -9.48
CA PRO A 257 -31.77 7.85 -8.39
C PRO A 257 -33.07 7.84 -7.55
N ASN A 258 -34.10 7.08 -7.94
CA ASN A 258 -35.33 6.94 -7.19
C ASN A 258 -35.16 5.99 -6.00
N PRO A 259 -35.34 6.44 -4.74
CA PRO A 259 -35.23 5.59 -3.56
C PRO A 259 -36.42 4.61 -3.51
N LEU A 260 -36.35 3.52 -4.28
CA LEU A 260 -37.36 2.47 -4.22
C LEU A 260 -37.17 1.61 -2.97
N ALA A 261 -38.30 1.39 -2.30
CA ALA A 261 -38.48 0.99 -0.91
C ALA A 261 -38.15 -0.48 -0.59
N THR A 262 -37.20 -1.11 -1.27
CA THR A 262 -36.90 -2.55 -1.07
C THR A 262 -35.62 -2.83 -0.28
N PHE A 263 -34.79 -1.82 -0.02
CA PHE A 263 -33.74 -1.90 1.01
C PHE A 263 -34.02 -0.91 2.13
N THR A 264 -34.08 -1.39 3.37
CA THR A 264 -34.05 -0.58 4.61
C THR A 264 -32.70 0.12 4.83
N ILE A 265 -31.87 0.25 3.80
CA ILE A 265 -30.50 0.74 3.82
C ILE A 265 -30.41 1.87 2.79
N LEU A 266 -29.99 3.05 3.25
CA LEU A 266 -29.87 4.35 2.57
C LEU A 266 -29.40 4.30 1.09
N PRO A 267 -29.82 5.25 0.23
CA PRO A 267 -29.44 5.32 -1.18
C PRO A 267 -27.96 5.71 -1.35
N TYR A 268 -27.05 4.74 -1.17
CA TYR A 268 -25.63 4.97 -1.40
C TYR A 268 -25.36 5.14 -2.89
N ARG A 269 -24.86 6.32 -3.28
CA ARG A 269 -24.33 6.60 -4.61
C ARG A 269 -22.92 6.03 -4.67
N ALA A 270 -22.83 4.72 -4.84
CA ALA A 270 -21.57 3.98 -4.71
C ALA A 270 -21.52 2.76 -5.63
N PHE A 271 -20.30 2.31 -5.90
CA PHE A 271 -20.02 1.02 -6.50
C PHE A 271 -18.95 0.28 -5.70
N TYR A 272 -18.92 -1.04 -5.84
CA TYR A 272 -17.79 -1.86 -5.40
C TYR A 272 -17.46 -2.92 -6.43
N SER A 273 -16.22 -3.39 -6.37
CA SER A 273 -15.62 -4.32 -7.30
C SER A 273 -14.96 -5.47 -6.54
N TRP A 274 -14.88 -6.64 -7.17
CA TRP A 274 -14.22 -7.82 -6.61
C TRP A 274 -13.67 -8.74 -7.71
N TYR A 275 -12.86 -9.71 -7.30
CA TYR A 275 -12.39 -10.79 -8.15
C TYR A 275 -13.52 -11.77 -8.47
N GLY A 276 -13.93 -11.87 -9.74
CA GLY A 276 -14.80 -12.94 -10.22
C GLY A 276 -14.03 -14.23 -10.50
N PRO A 277 -14.61 -15.43 -10.28
CA PRO A 277 -13.99 -16.69 -10.71
C PRO A 277 -13.54 -16.64 -12.18
N HIS A 278 -12.31 -17.08 -12.44
CA HIS A 278 -11.68 -17.00 -13.76
C HIS A 278 -11.77 -18.34 -14.50
N SER A 279 -12.20 -18.33 -15.76
CA SER A 279 -12.49 -19.57 -16.52
C SER A 279 -11.28 -20.48 -16.75
N GLN A 280 -10.07 -19.92 -16.74
CA GLN A 280 -8.81 -20.65 -16.94
C GLN A 280 -8.17 -21.19 -15.64
N ARG A 281 -8.80 -21.01 -14.47
CA ARG A 281 -8.24 -21.54 -13.21
C ARG A 281 -8.43 -23.07 -13.14
N PRO A 282 -7.52 -23.81 -12.50
CA PRO A 282 -7.40 -25.27 -12.63
C PRO A 282 -8.42 -26.04 -11.78
N PHE A 283 -9.67 -25.56 -11.65
CA PHE A 283 -10.69 -26.17 -10.82
C PHE A 283 -11.78 -26.84 -11.65
N THR A 284 -12.12 -28.08 -11.31
CA THR A 284 -13.29 -28.78 -11.88
C THR A 284 -14.59 -28.07 -11.51
N ASN A 285 -14.70 -27.60 -10.26
CA ASN A 285 -15.75 -26.71 -9.83
C ASN A 285 -15.19 -25.29 -9.77
N VAL A 286 -15.53 -24.44 -10.75
CA VAL A 286 -14.99 -23.08 -10.82
C VAL A 286 -15.36 -22.20 -9.62
N GLN A 287 -16.40 -22.56 -8.86
CA GLN A 287 -16.72 -21.87 -7.61
C GLN A 287 -15.61 -22.05 -6.56
N ASP A 288 -14.69 -23.01 -6.75
CA ASP A 288 -13.47 -23.09 -5.96
C ASP A 288 -12.46 -21.99 -6.27
N ASP A 289 -12.68 -21.12 -7.25
CA ASP A 289 -11.80 -19.98 -7.51
C ASP A 289 -12.15 -18.71 -6.71
N TRP A 290 -13.25 -18.70 -5.95
CA TRP A 290 -13.60 -17.55 -5.12
C TRP A 290 -12.45 -17.13 -4.20
N GLY A 291 -12.04 -15.87 -4.29
CA GLY A 291 -10.93 -15.30 -3.54
C GLY A 291 -9.53 -15.58 -4.13
N CYS A 292 -9.43 -16.24 -5.30
CA CYS A 292 -8.16 -16.64 -5.92
C CYS A 292 -7.25 -17.43 -4.94
N PRO A 293 -7.70 -18.60 -4.44
CA PRO A 293 -6.96 -19.37 -3.44
C PRO A 293 -5.72 -20.04 -4.03
N ASP A 294 -4.63 -20.09 -3.27
CA ASP A 294 -3.45 -20.88 -3.56
C ASP A 294 -3.75 -22.38 -3.38
N GLU A 295 -4.11 -23.04 -4.48
CA GLU A 295 -4.50 -24.44 -4.49
C GLU A 295 -3.32 -25.43 -4.33
N LYS A 296 -2.08 -24.94 -4.38
CA LYS A 296 -0.88 -25.79 -4.45
C LYS A 296 -0.16 -25.89 -3.12
N GLU A 297 -0.10 -24.80 -2.35
CA GLU A 297 0.73 -24.76 -1.15
C GLU A 297 -0.08 -24.47 0.11
N THR A 298 -0.73 -23.31 0.19
CA THR A 298 -1.17 -22.77 1.49
C THR A 298 -2.68 -22.59 1.65
N GLY A 299 -3.42 -22.51 0.54
CA GLY A 299 -4.85 -22.20 0.53
C GLY A 299 -5.14 -20.71 0.70
N VAL A 300 -4.14 -19.86 0.97
CA VAL A 300 -4.31 -18.42 1.14
C VAL A 300 -4.98 -17.80 -0.09
N MET A 301 -5.92 -16.90 0.13
CA MET A 301 -6.69 -16.25 -0.91
C MET A 301 -6.12 -14.87 -1.21
N ALA A 302 -5.62 -14.65 -2.43
CA ALA A 302 -5.05 -13.37 -2.86
C ALA A 302 -6.08 -12.24 -2.97
N ALA A 303 -7.35 -12.59 -3.24
CA ALA A 303 -8.39 -11.67 -3.67
C ALA A 303 -9.68 -11.76 -2.83
N ALA A 304 -9.59 -12.19 -1.57
CA ALA A 304 -10.73 -12.20 -0.63
C ALA A 304 -11.03 -10.78 -0.07
N LYS A 305 -11.22 -9.81 -0.97
CA LYS A 305 -11.36 -8.38 -0.69
C LYS A 305 -12.18 -7.69 -1.77
N TYR A 306 -12.80 -6.57 -1.39
CA TYR A 306 -13.74 -5.76 -2.17
C TYR A 306 -13.30 -4.31 -2.08
N GLY A 307 -13.07 -3.67 -3.23
CA GLY A 307 -12.67 -2.26 -3.33
C GLY A 307 -13.78 -1.45 -3.99
N GLY A 308 -13.94 -0.17 -3.66
CA GLY A 308 -15.00 0.64 -4.25
C GLY A 308 -14.95 2.11 -3.89
N VAL A 309 -15.93 2.85 -4.40
CA VAL A 309 -16.02 4.30 -4.23
C VAL A 309 -17.45 4.68 -3.87
N ILE A 310 -17.59 5.60 -2.91
CA ILE A 310 -18.85 6.24 -2.55
C ILE A 310 -18.78 7.75 -2.75
N VAL A 311 -19.85 8.33 -3.30
CA VAL A 311 -20.03 9.78 -3.39
C VAL A 311 -20.61 10.30 -2.09
N LEU A 312 -19.85 11.16 -1.41
CA LEU A 312 -20.22 11.80 -0.14
C LEU A 312 -20.88 13.16 -0.36
N HIS A 313 -20.42 13.90 -1.38
CA HIS A 313 -20.94 15.19 -1.79
C HIS A 313 -20.67 15.47 -3.26
N ALA A 314 -21.62 16.09 -3.95
CA ALA A 314 -21.40 16.75 -5.24
C ALA A 314 -22.28 17.99 -5.33
N ASP A 315 -21.69 19.17 -5.56
CA ASP A 315 -22.45 20.39 -5.74
C ASP A 315 -23.50 20.25 -6.85
N LYS A 316 -24.71 20.73 -6.58
CA LYS A 316 -25.77 20.81 -7.59
C LYS A 316 -25.44 21.77 -8.73
N SER A 317 -24.77 22.88 -8.44
CA SER A 317 -24.32 23.83 -9.46
C SER A 317 -23.19 24.74 -8.96
N ALA A 318 -22.71 25.62 -9.83
CA ALA A 318 -21.77 26.68 -9.46
C ALA A 318 -22.28 27.57 -8.31
N THR A 319 -23.60 27.77 -8.21
CA THR A 319 -24.23 28.69 -7.23
C THR A 319 -24.94 27.99 -6.08
N ASP A 320 -25.37 26.75 -6.29
CA ASP A 320 -26.01 25.92 -5.27
C ASP A 320 -25.02 24.83 -4.81
N LYS A 321 -24.53 24.99 -3.59
CA LYS A 321 -23.52 24.14 -2.94
C LYS A 321 -24.10 23.00 -2.13
N THR A 322 -25.40 22.75 -2.25
CA THR A 322 -26.02 21.57 -1.65
C THR A 322 -25.67 20.31 -2.43
N ASP A 323 -25.62 19.17 -1.73
CA ASP A 323 -25.37 17.86 -2.35
C ASP A 323 -26.52 17.48 -3.31
N ASP A 324 -26.18 17.13 -4.54
CA ASP A 324 -27.13 16.71 -5.56
C ASP A 324 -27.24 15.18 -5.66
N PRO A 325 -28.35 14.58 -5.18
CA PRO A 325 -28.52 13.12 -5.24
C PRO A 325 -28.59 12.57 -6.67
N ALA A 326 -28.78 13.41 -7.69
CA ALA A 326 -28.72 13.00 -9.09
C ALA A 326 -27.28 12.83 -9.61
N GLN A 327 -26.26 13.28 -8.88
CA GLN A 327 -24.86 13.07 -9.21
C GLN A 327 -24.33 11.77 -8.57
N PRO A 328 -23.50 10.97 -9.26
CA PRO A 328 -22.97 11.23 -10.60
C PRO A 328 -24.05 10.98 -11.65
N PHE A 329 -24.07 11.81 -12.69
CA PHE A 329 -24.94 11.63 -13.83
C PHE A 329 -24.61 10.34 -14.59
N THR A 330 -23.32 10.06 -14.76
CA THR A 330 -22.80 8.85 -15.43
C THR A 330 -22.22 7.87 -14.41
N ASN A 331 -22.60 6.60 -14.47
CA ASN A 331 -22.04 5.48 -13.70
C ASN A 331 -21.87 4.23 -14.58
N ASN A 332 -21.15 4.42 -15.69
CA ASN A 332 -20.95 3.39 -16.70
C ASN A 332 -19.77 2.48 -16.35
N PHE A 333 -19.73 1.34 -17.02
CA PHE A 333 -18.52 0.53 -17.12
C PHE A 333 -17.97 0.63 -18.55
N LEU A 334 -16.65 0.52 -18.66
CA LEU A 334 -15.88 0.89 -19.84
C LEU A 334 -14.79 -0.16 -20.07
N GLY A 335 -14.57 -0.56 -21.32
CA GLY A 335 -13.49 -1.46 -21.69
C GLY A 335 -12.14 -0.87 -21.30
N SER A 336 -11.35 -1.62 -20.55
CA SER A 336 -10.05 -1.16 -20.05
C SER A 336 -9.04 -1.01 -21.16
N ASP A 337 -9.25 -1.69 -22.29
CA ASP A 337 -8.45 -1.60 -23.51
C ASP A 337 -9.21 -0.97 -24.68
N ASP A 338 -10.35 -0.31 -24.41
CA ASP A 338 -11.08 0.49 -25.39
C ASP A 338 -10.21 1.64 -25.95
N PRO A 339 -10.37 2.05 -27.23
CA PRO A 339 -9.61 3.17 -27.79
C PRO A 339 -9.72 4.48 -27.01
N THR A 340 -10.82 4.73 -26.29
CA THR A 340 -10.99 5.92 -25.44
C THR A 340 -10.12 5.90 -24.18
N THR A 341 -9.70 4.72 -23.71
CA THR A 341 -8.83 4.52 -22.54
C THR A 341 -7.38 4.32 -22.91
N GLN A 342 -7.08 3.66 -24.04
CA GLN A 342 -5.71 3.34 -24.41
C GLN A 342 -4.94 4.46 -25.08
N LEU A 343 -5.63 5.25 -25.91
CA LEU A 343 -4.94 6.21 -26.77
C LEU A 343 -4.59 7.48 -25.99
N PRO A 344 -3.53 8.21 -26.37
CA PRO A 344 -3.24 9.53 -25.83
C PRO A 344 -4.42 10.50 -25.94
N TYR A 345 -4.40 11.55 -25.11
CA TYR A 345 -5.38 12.63 -25.15
C TYR A 345 -5.10 13.52 -26.36
N GLN A 346 -5.61 13.15 -27.52
CA GLN A 346 -5.49 13.98 -28.72
C GLN A 346 -6.36 15.25 -28.62
N GLN A 347 -5.98 16.23 -27.78
CA GLN A 347 -6.78 17.41 -27.40
C GLN A 347 -7.06 18.42 -28.53
N PHE A 348 -6.56 18.17 -29.73
CA PHE A 348 -6.86 18.96 -30.93
C PHE A 348 -7.59 18.14 -32.00
N ASN A 349 -7.86 16.85 -31.74
CA ASN A 349 -8.58 15.97 -32.64
C ASN A 349 -10.03 15.82 -32.18
N GLU A 350 -10.92 16.50 -32.90
CA GLU A 350 -12.33 16.64 -32.54
C GLU A 350 -13.08 15.30 -32.46
N THR A 351 -12.73 14.33 -33.29
CA THR A 351 -13.32 12.98 -33.24
C THR A 351 -12.95 12.23 -31.96
N PHE A 352 -11.68 12.28 -31.54
CA PHE A 352 -11.23 11.61 -30.32
C PHE A 352 -11.78 12.28 -29.07
N MET A 353 -11.85 13.62 -29.06
CA MET A 353 -12.50 14.36 -27.99
C MET A 353 -13.99 14.02 -27.90
N MET A 354 -14.69 13.92 -29.03
CA MET A 354 -16.10 13.51 -29.06
C MET A 354 -16.33 12.11 -28.51
N ASN A 355 -15.48 11.14 -28.86
CA ASN A 355 -15.61 9.77 -28.34
C ASN A 355 -15.49 9.73 -26.81
N ARG A 356 -14.52 10.45 -26.22
CA ARG A 356 -14.39 10.53 -24.76
C ARG A 356 -15.53 11.30 -24.11
N TYR A 357 -15.94 12.43 -24.70
CA TYR A 357 -17.05 13.20 -24.19
C TYR A 357 -18.34 12.35 -24.13
N ASN A 358 -18.61 11.55 -25.17
CA ASN A 358 -19.76 10.63 -25.19
C ASN A 358 -19.70 9.58 -24.06
N VAL A 359 -18.51 9.08 -23.71
CA VAL A 359 -18.32 8.19 -22.54
C VAL A 359 -18.66 8.94 -21.25
N MET A 360 -18.11 10.14 -21.07
CA MET A 360 -18.33 10.97 -19.88
C MET A 360 -19.81 11.30 -19.66
N THR A 361 -20.57 11.47 -20.74
CA THR A 361 -22.00 11.84 -20.72
C THR A 361 -22.94 10.67 -21.03
N SER A 362 -22.45 9.42 -20.94
CA SER A 362 -23.24 8.24 -21.34
C SER A 362 -24.42 7.94 -20.40
N GLY A 363 -24.44 8.54 -19.22
CA GLY A 363 -25.49 8.31 -18.23
C GLY A 363 -25.34 6.96 -17.56
N ARG A 364 -26.47 6.32 -17.25
CA ARG A 364 -26.51 5.14 -16.40
C ARG A 364 -26.98 3.92 -17.19
N PRO A 365 -26.21 2.82 -17.24
CA PRO A 365 -26.70 1.59 -17.85
C PRO A 365 -27.87 1.02 -17.04
N ALA A 366 -28.72 0.18 -17.63
CA ALA A 366 -29.88 -0.41 -16.94
C ALA A 366 -29.53 -1.58 -16.00
N LYS A 367 -28.32 -2.14 -16.16
CA LYS A 367 -27.73 -3.19 -15.32
C LYS A 367 -26.25 -2.88 -15.11
N SER A 368 -25.72 -3.12 -13.92
CA SER A 368 -24.28 -2.96 -13.66
C SER A 368 -23.46 -3.97 -14.47
N HIS A 369 -22.13 -3.79 -14.57
CA HIS A 369 -21.26 -4.78 -15.21
C HIS A 369 -21.47 -6.17 -14.60
N ALA A 370 -21.42 -6.28 -13.26
CA ALA A 370 -21.61 -7.54 -12.57
C ALA A 370 -22.98 -8.18 -12.80
N GLU A 371 -24.05 -7.39 -12.89
CA GLU A 371 -25.39 -7.89 -13.20
C GLU A 371 -25.53 -8.37 -14.66
N GLN A 372 -24.77 -7.78 -15.58
CA GLN A 372 -24.73 -8.22 -16.98
C GLN A 372 -23.91 -9.50 -17.16
N VAL A 373 -22.84 -9.69 -16.36
CA VAL A 373 -22.08 -10.94 -16.32
C VAL A 373 -22.90 -12.05 -15.67
N GLY A 374 -23.60 -11.76 -14.58
CA GLY A 374 -24.41 -12.73 -13.83
C GLY A 374 -23.56 -13.84 -13.22
N GLU A 375 -23.92 -15.10 -13.49
CA GLU A 375 -23.17 -16.28 -13.03
C GLU A 375 -22.03 -16.69 -13.98
N GLY A 376 -21.84 -15.96 -15.09
CA GLY A 376 -20.78 -16.21 -16.06
C GLY A 376 -19.40 -15.72 -15.61
N TYR A 377 -18.44 -15.78 -16.54
CA TYR A 377 -17.06 -15.37 -16.30
C TYR A 377 -16.81 -13.95 -16.82
N ALA A 378 -16.41 -13.04 -15.94
CA ALA A 378 -16.10 -11.67 -16.33
C ALA A 378 -14.98 -11.61 -17.40
N ASN A 379 -14.00 -12.52 -17.34
CA ASN A 379 -12.90 -12.56 -18.32
C ASN A 379 -13.29 -13.03 -19.72
N GLU A 380 -14.52 -13.54 -19.91
CA GLU A 380 -15.07 -13.94 -21.21
C GLU A 380 -16.20 -13.03 -21.67
N TRP A 381 -16.62 -12.09 -20.82
CA TRP A 381 -17.74 -11.21 -21.07
C TRP A 381 -17.32 -9.97 -21.85
N GLY A 382 -18.16 -9.53 -22.79
CA GLY A 382 -18.04 -8.24 -23.48
C GLY A 382 -16.84 -8.07 -24.44
N GLY A 383 -15.84 -8.96 -24.44
CA GLY A 383 -14.79 -9.02 -25.46
C GLY A 383 -13.61 -8.03 -25.32
N ASP A 384 -13.59 -7.18 -24.28
CA ASP A 384 -12.45 -6.31 -24.01
C ASP A 384 -11.26 -7.13 -23.43
N PRO A 385 -10.06 -7.06 -24.00
CA PRO A 385 -8.93 -7.88 -23.57
C PRO A 385 -8.42 -7.55 -22.16
N GLY A 386 -8.66 -6.32 -21.69
CA GLY A 386 -8.24 -5.81 -20.39
C GLY A 386 -9.32 -5.90 -19.31
N GLY A 387 -10.54 -6.34 -19.66
CA GLY A 387 -11.72 -6.34 -18.79
C GLY A 387 -12.34 -4.94 -18.66
N TYR A 388 -13.15 -4.73 -17.63
CA TYR A 388 -13.95 -3.52 -17.50
C TYR A 388 -13.63 -2.72 -16.24
N CYS A 389 -13.42 -1.42 -16.41
CA CYS A 389 -13.30 -0.45 -15.32
C CYS A 389 -14.65 0.26 -15.07
N GLU A 390 -14.80 0.86 -13.90
CA GLU A 390 -15.97 1.67 -13.55
C GLU A 390 -15.69 3.17 -13.73
N GLY A 391 -16.65 3.91 -14.27
CA GLY A 391 -16.59 5.34 -14.52
C GLY A 391 -17.63 6.12 -13.72
N LEU A 392 -17.28 7.32 -13.25
CA LEU A 392 -18.16 8.25 -12.56
C LEU A 392 -18.08 9.63 -13.22
N GLY A 393 -19.15 10.06 -13.89
CA GLY A 393 -19.23 11.38 -14.54
C GLY A 393 -20.16 12.34 -13.81
N PHE A 394 -19.62 13.51 -13.43
CA PHE A 394 -20.31 14.57 -12.70
C PHE A 394 -20.62 15.76 -13.61
N GLY A 395 -21.89 16.11 -13.76
CA GLY A 395 -22.36 17.18 -14.64
C GLY A 395 -23.78 16.92 -15.18
N PRO A 396 -24.25 17.67 -16.19
CA PRO A 396 -23.58 18.83 -16.80
C PRO A 396 -23.59 20.04 -15.87
N TYR A 397 -22.47 20.75 -15.80
CA TYR A 397 -22.37 22.05 -15.14
C TYR A 397 -22.21 23.19 -16.16
N THR A 398 -22.60 24.40 -15.78
CA THR A 398 -22.22 25.63 -16.51
C THR A 398 -21.33 26.46 -15.60
N LEU A 399 -20.09 26.72 -16.00
CA LEU A 399 -19.08 27.37 -15.16
C LEU A 399 -18.59 28.65 -15.82
N ARG A 400 -19.01 29.80 -15.30
CA ARG A 400 -18.45 31.11 -15.69
C ARG A 400 -17.03 31.24 -15.12
N PRO A 401 -16.19 32.15 -15.65
CA PRO A 401 -14.90 32.45 -15.05
C PRO A 401 -15.06 32.79 -13.56
N GLY A 402 -14.34 32.07 -12.70
CA GLY A 402 -14.40 32.18 -11.25
C GLY A 402 -15.31 31.18 -10.54
N ASP A 403 -16.26 30.55 -11.24
CA ASP A 403 -17.15 29.54 -10.68
C ASP A 403 -16.39 28.26 -10.33
N SER A 404 -16.91 27.50 -9.35
CA SER A 404 -16.35 26.21 -8.95
C SER A 404 -17.40 25.17 -8.62
N ILE A 405 -16.98 23.90 -8.63
CA ILE A 405 -17.75 22.72 -8.22
C ILE A 405 -16.93 21.95 -7.18
N HIS A 406 -17.57 21.58 -6.07
CA HIS A 406 -17.00 20.74 -5.01
C HIS A 406 -17.58 19.32 -5.11
N ILE A 407 -16.70 18.32 -5.13
CA ILE A 407 -17.06 16.90 -5.13
C ILE A 407 -16.21 16.19 -4.07
N VAL A 408 -16.84 15.42 -3.20
CA VAL A 408 -16.16 14.64 -2.16
C VAL A 408 -16.52 13.17 -2.31
N LEU A 409 -15.50 12.33 -2.40
CA LEU A 409 -15.61 10.88 -2.54
C LEU A 409 -14.88 10.20 -1.39
N ALA A 410 -15.27 8.95 -1.09
CA ALA A 410 -14.39 8.05 -0.37
C ALA A 410 -14.05 6.83 -1.22
N GLU A 411 -12.77 6.53 -1.33
CA GLU A 411 -12.23 5.35 -1.98
C GLU A 411 -11.81 4.36 -0.90
N GLY A 412 -12.39 3.16 -0.86
CA GLY A 412 -12.21 2.21 0.24
C GLY A 412 -12.02 0.77 -0.22
N ILE A 413 -11.50 -0.04 0.70
CA ILE A 413 -11.35 -1.49 0.51
C ILE A 413 -11.56 -2.22 1.83
N ALA A 414 -12.19 -3.38 1.76
CA ALA A 414 -12.37 -4.24 2.91
C ALA A 414 -12.51 -5.70 2.49
N GLY A 415 -12.44 -6.60 3.46
CA GLY A 415 -12.56 -8.03 3.25
C GLY A 415 -12.36 -8.77 4.57
N ILE A 416 -12.23 -10.08 4.49
CA ILE A 416 -11.84 -10.87 5.65
C ILE A 416 -10.40 -10.50 6.06
N ASN A 417 -10.14 -10.42 7.37
CA ASN A 417 -8.79 -10.18 7.86
C ASN A 417 -7.86 -11.35 7.47
N ARG A 418 -6.55 -11.10 7.54
CA ARG A 418 -5.56 -12.04 7.03
C ARG A 418 -5.53 -13.35 7.81
N GLU A 419 -5.75 -13.31 9.12
CA GLU A 419 -5.84 -14.50 9.97
C GLU A 419 -7.01 -15.39 9.54
N LYS A 420 -8.21 -14.80 9.35
CA LYS A 420 -9.39 -15.52 8.86
C LYS A 420 -9.19 -16.01 7.42
N ASN A 421 -8.54 -15.23 6.56
CA ASN A 421 -8.18 -15.65 5.20
C ASN A 421 -7.33 -16.93 5.21
N ARG A 422 -6.26 -16.96 6.02
CA ARG A 422 -5.38 -18.12 6.17
C ARG A 422 -6.11 -19.33 6.76
N GLU A 423 -6.97 -19.12 7.74
CA GLU A 423 -7.80 -20.17 8.35
C GLU A 423 -8.78 -20.78 7.32
N VAL A 424 -9.58 -19.95 6.65
CA VAL A 424 -10.56 -20.38 5.64
C VAL A 424 -9.85 -21.10 4.50
N GLY A 425 -8.77 -20.51 4.00
CA GLY A 425 -7.95 -21.06 2.92
C GLY A 425 -7.37 -22.43 3.25
N ARG A 426 -6.73 -22.57 4.41
CA ARG A 426 -6.15 -23.85 4.87
C ARG A 426 -7.21 -24.92 5.07
N ASN A 427 -8.35 -24.56 5.68
CA ASN A 427 -9.45 -25.50 5.88
C ASN A 427 -10.03 -25.97 4.55
N TRP A 428 -10.25 -25.04 3.61
CA TRP A 428 -10.66 -25.36 2.25
C TRP A 428 -9.67 -26.30 1.56
N LEU A 429 -8.37 -25.97 1.58
CA LEU A 429 -7.33 -26.75 0.91
C LEU A 429 -7.26 -28.19 1.46
N ALA A 430 -7.40 -28.36 2.77
CA ALA A 430 -7.40 -29.68 3.40
C ALA A 430 -8.54 -30.58 2.89
N TRP A 431 -9.74 -30.02 2.76
CA TRP A 431 -10.89 -30.71 2.17
C TRP A 431 -10.69 -30.96 0.66
N TYR A 432 -10.28 -29.94 -0.08
CA TYR A 432 -10.06 -29.99 -1.52
C TYR A 432 -9.04 -31.07 -1.92
N ASN A 433 -7.92 -31.14 -1.21
CA ASN A 433 -6.86 -32.15 -1.41
C ASN A 433 -7.12 -33.47 -0.67
N LYS A 434 -8.23 -33.58 0.08
CA LYS A 434 -8.59 -34.77 0.88
C LYS A 434 -7.50 -35.19 1.88
N THR A 435 -6.76 -34.24 2.42
CA THR A 435 -5.69 -34.49 3.39
C THR A 435 -6.20 -34.48 4.82
N ALA A 436 -7.27 -33.72 5.09
CA ALA A 436 -7.98 -33.72 6.37
C ALA A 436 -9.41 -33.18 6.20
N THR A 437 -10.23 -33.38 7.23
CA THR A 437 -11.64 -32.92 7.29
C THR A 437 -11.85 -31.99 8.49
N PRO A 438 -11.24 -30.79 8.52
CA PRO A 438 -11.47 -29.84 9.61
C PRO A 438 -12.95 -29.41 9.65
N THR A 439 -13.46 -29.07 10.84
CA THR A 439 -14.80 -28.48 10.98
C THR A 439 -14.87 -27.15 10.24
N LEU A 440 -15.83 -27.01 9.33
CA LEU A 440 -16.04 -25.80 8.54
C LEU A 440 -17.17 -24.96 9.15
N VAL A 441 -16.80 -23.92 9.90
CA VAL A 441 -17.76 -22.99 10.53
C VAL A 441 -18.10 -21.85 9.57
N MET A 442 -19.35 -21.79 9.13
CA MET A 442 -19.88 -20.75 8.24
C MET A 442 -19.90 -19.36 8.92
N PRO A 443 -20.01 -18.26 8.16
CA PRO A 443 -20.11 -16.91 8.73
C PRO A 443 -21.28 -16.71 9.73
N ASP A 444 -22.37 -17.45 9.55
CA ASP A 444 -23.54 -17.42 10.45
C ASP A 444 -23.37 -18.30 11.71
N GLY A 445 -22.23 -18.96 11.86
CA GLY A 445 -21.90 -19.87 12.96
C GLY A 445 -22.38 -21.31 12.76
N SER A 446 -23.13 -21.61 11.69
CA SER A 446 -23.48 -23.00 11.34
C SER A 446 -22.25 -23.78 10.85
N THR A 447 -22.35 -25.11 10.75
CA THR A 447 -21.27 -25.94 10.19
C THR A 447 -21.68 -26.60 8.90
N THR A 448 -20.74 -26.79 7.97
CA THR A 448 -20.97 -27.49 6.71
C THR A 448 -19.87 -28.51 6.40
N THR A 449 -20.12 -29.37 5.42
CA THR A 449 -19.10 -30.21 4.76
C THR A 449 -18.85 -29.78 3.31
N ASP A 450 -19.63 -28.82 2.79
CA ASP A 450 -19.41 -28.22 1.47
C ASP A 450 -18.30 -27.17 1.58
N TYR A 451 -17.06 -27.60 1.29
CA TYR A 451 -15.88 -26.76 1.36
C TYR A 451 -15.89 -25.62 0.32
N THR A 452 -16.56 -25.81 -0.82
CA THR A 452 -16.66 -24.78 -1.86
C THR A 452 -17.58 -23.66 -1.39
N ASN A 453 -18.78 -24.01 -0.93
CA ASN A 453 -19.73 -23.01 -0.40
C ASN A 453 -19.19 -22.33 0.86
N TYR A 454 -18.50 -23.08 1.74
CA TYR A 454 -17.82 -22.51 2.91
C TYR A 454 -16.86 -21.38 2.54
N LYS A 455 -15.92 -21.63 1.61
CA LYS A 455 -14.95 -20.61 1.19
C LYS A 455 -15.66 -19.43 0.54
N LYS A 456 -16.57 -19.69 -0.39
CA LYS A 456 -17.34 -18.65 -1.10
C LYS A 456 -18.09 -17.75 -0.11
N ALA A 457 -18.81 -18.34 0.85
CA ALA A 457 -19.58 -17.59 1.83
C ALA A 457 -18.69 -16.66 2.68
N TRP A 458 -17.53 -17.13 3.13
CA TRP A 458 -16.57 -16.29 3.84
C TRP A 458 -16.04 -15.15 2.98
N VAL A 459 -15.69 -15.39 1.72
CA VAL A 459 -15.26 -14.33 0.80
C VAL A 459 -16.37 -13.29 0.64
N GLN A 460 -17.62 -13.71 0.47
CA GLN A 460 -18.77 -12.83 0.27
C GLN A 460 -19.11 -11.92 1.47
N THR A 461 -18.67 -12.25 2.69
CA THR A 461 -18.75 -11.31 3.84
C THR A 461 -17.99 -10.00 3.61
N GLY A 462 -17.11 -9.96 2.60
CA GLY A 462 -16.47 -8.72 2.15
C GLY A 462 -17.46 -7.67 1.65
N ILE A 463 -18.66 -8.06 1.18
CA ILE A 463 -19.74 -7.12 0.82
C ILE A 463 -20.19 -6.33 2.06
N ASP A 464 -20.47 -7.01 3.18
CA ASP A 464 -20.84 -6.33 4.42
C ASP A 464 -19.71 -5.41 4.92
N SER A 465 -18.47 -5.84 4.73
CA SER A 465 -17.28 -5.10 5.14
C SER A 465 -17.09 -3.81 4.33
N ILE A 466 -17.24 -3.84 3.00
CA ILE A 466 -17.14 -2.63 2.18
C ILE A 466 -18.32 -1.69 2.41
N LEU A 467 -19.53 -2.21 2.64
CA LEU A 467 -20.69 -1.40 3.01
C LEU A 467 -20.51 -0.72 4.39
N GLN A 468 -19.90 -1.41 5.36
CA GLN A 468 -19.53 -0.81 6.64
C GLN A 468 -18.48 0.29 6.45
N THR A 469 -17.51 0.09 5.55
CA THR A 469 -16.50 1.09 5.19
C THR A 469 -17.15 2.36 4.65
N PHE A 470 -18.13 2.23 3.74
CA PHE A 470 -18.87 3.37 3.21
C PHE A 470 -19.68 4.11 4.28
N ARG A 471 -20.37 3.39 5.19
CA ARG A 471 -21.08 4.01 6.33
C ARG A 471 -20.14 4.84 7.21
N ARG A 472 -18.95 4.30 7.48
CA ARG A 472 -17.90 4.96 8.28
C ARG A 472 -17.33 6.18 7.57
N ALA A 473 -17.12 6.11 6.27
CA ALA A 473 -16.69 7.24 5.47
C ALA A 473 -17.72 8.39 5.47
N ILE A 474 -19.01 8.08 5.39
CA ILE A 474 -20.09 9.08 5.52
C ILE A 474 -20.04 9.76 6.89
N LYS A 475 -19.95 8.98 7.97
CA LYS A 475 -19.86 9.53 9.33
C LYS A 475 -18.62 10.44 9.48
N ASN A 476 -17.48 10.02 8.93
CA ASN A 476 -16.25 10.81 8.98
C ASN A 476 -16.34 12.08 8.16
N TYR A 477 -16.89 12.03 6.96
CA TYR A 477 -17.17 13.23 6.17
C TYR A 477 -18.08 14.23 6.92
N GLN A 478 -19.16 13.74 7.54
CA GLN A 478 -20.04 14.60 8.34
C GLN A 478 -19.33 15.29 9.50
N TYR A 479 -18.40 14.57 10.16
CA TYR A 479 -17.54 15.11 11.21
C TYR A 479 -16.54 16.14 10.66
N LEU A 480 -15.77 15.79 9.62
CA LEU A 480 -14.72 16.62 9.02
C LEU A 480 -15.23 17.99 8.56
N TYR A 481 -16.41 18.00 7.94
CA TYR A 481 -17.01 19.22 7.39
C TYR A 481 -18.06 19.83 8.33
N LYS A 482 -18.17 19.31 9.56
CA LYS A 482 -19.09 19.80 10.60
C LYS A 482 -20.55 19.91 10.11
N ILE A 483 -20.95 19.00 9.23
CA ILE A 483 -22.29 18.98 8.62
C ILE A 483 -23.34 18.58 9.66
N SER A 484 -22.97 17.66 10.55
CA SER A 484 -23.79 17.25 11.69
C SER A 484 -23.05 17.59 12.98
N PRO A 485 -23.57 18.51 13.82
CA PRO A 485 -22.96 18.82 15.12
C PRO A 485 -22.84 17.59 16.04
N GLN A 486 -23.66 16.57 15.81
CA GLN A 486 -23.65 15.31 16.56
C GLN A 486 -22.62 14.30 16.02
N ALA A 487 -22.13 14.47 14.79
CA ALA A 487 -21.06 13.61 14.28
C ALA A 487 -19.78 13.94 15.05
N GLN A 488 -19.24 12.95 15.76
CA GLN A 488 -17.96 12.99 16.44
C GLN A 488 -17.20 11.70 16.11
N ILE A 489 -15.88 11.80 15.99
CA ILE A 489 -15.00 10.64 15.89
C ILE A 489 -13.92 10.80 16.96
N ALA A 490 -14.06 10.00 18.01
CA ALA A 490 -13.02 9.86 19.01
C ALA A 490 -11.70 9.48 18.35
N GLN A 491 -10.63 10.20 18.65
CA GLN A 491 -9.31 9.87 18.14
C GLN A 491 -8.63 8.87 19.08
N PRO A 492 -7.87 7.89 18.57
CA PRO A 492 -6.98 7.12 19.42
C PRO A 492 -5.89 8.05 19.99
N PRO A 493 -5.24 7.67 21.11
CA PRO A 493 -4.02 8.34 21.53
C PRO A 493 -2.95 8.31 20.44
N PRO A 494 -2.03 9.30 20.37
CA PRO A 494 -0.91 9.24 19.45
C PRO A 494 0.05 8.08 19.77
N PRO A 495 0.78 7.55 18.78
CA PRO A 495 1.86 6.60 19.04
C PRO A 495 3.00 7.25 19.85
N PRO A 496 3.89 6.48 20.48
CA PRO A 496 5.14 7.03 20.98
C PRO A 496 5.96 7.61 19.82
N SER A 497 6.48 8.82 20.01
CA SER A 497 7.36 9.56 19.11
C SER A 497 8.76 8.94 18.99
N VAL A 498 9.17 8.11 19.96
CA VAL A 498 10.38 7.30 19.92
C VAL A 498 10.05 5.87 20.29
N PHE A 499 10.52 4.91 19.48
CA PHE A 499 10.48 3.48 19.78
C PHE A 499 11.81 2.82 19.43
N ILE A 500 12.45 2.21 20.42
CA ILE A 500 13.79 1.61 20.32
C ILE A 500 13.69 0.13 20.63
N VAL A 501 14.24 -0.71 19.76
CA VAL A 501 14.41 -2.15 19.95
C VAL A 501 15.91 -2.48 19.92
N GLU A 502 16.41 -3.12 20.98
CA GLU A 502 17.81 -3.50 21.09
C GLU A 502 17.95 -5.00 21.33
N SER A 503 18.61 -5.66 20.39
CA SER A 503 19.11 -7.02 20.51
C SER A 503 20.13 -7.09 21.64
N GLY A 504 19.94 -8.02 22.58
CA GLY A 504 20.76 -8.07 23.79
C GLY A 504 21.02 -9.47 24.31
N GLY A 505 21.95 -9.54 25.27
CA GLY A 505 22.27 -10.75 26.01
C GLY A 505 21.12 -11.17 26.94
N ASN A 506 20.49 -12.30 26.65
CA ASN A 506 19.35 -12.87 27.42
C ASN A 506 18.03 -12.10 27.39
N ARG A 507 17.96 -10.97 26.67
CA ARG A 507 16.72 -10.23 26.40
C ARG A 507 16.84 -9.42 25.12
N ILE A 508 15.71 -9.10 24.51
CA ILE A 508 15.60 -7.99 23.57
C ILE A 508 14.94 -6.85 24.36
N GLN A 509 15.60 -5.71 24.48
CA GLN A 509 15.10 -4.58 25.26
C GLN A 509 14.33 -3.62 24.36
N LEU A 510 13.12 -3.27 24.75
CA LEU A 510 12.26 -2.32 24.08
C LEU A 510 12.11 -1.08 24.96
N ARG A 511 12.23 0.10 24.38
CA ARG A 511 12.04 1.40 25.07
C ARG A 511 11.22 2.34 24.23
N TRP A 512 10.41 3.17 24.86
CA TRP A 512 9.60 4.17 24.15
C TRP A 512 9.45 5.46 24.95
N SER A 513 9.00 6.51 24.26
CA SER A 513 8.78 7.83 24.85
C SER A 513 7.43 7.95 25.59
N THR A 514 7.26 9.05 26.33
CA THR A 514 6.22 9.19 27.38
C THR A 514 5.12 10.20 27.03
N GLU A 515 5.30 11.01 25.99
CA GLU A 515 4.31 12.01 25.56
C GLU A 515 2.86 11.51 25.37
N PRO A 516 2.58 10.24 24.97
CA PRO A 516 1.21 9.78 24.84
C PRO A 516 0.48 9.64 26.18
N ASP A 517 1.21 9.62 27.31
CA ASP A 517 0.65 9.56 28.67
C ASP A 517 -0.24 10.77 28.98
N ALA A 518 -0.01 11.91 28.31
CA ALA A 518 -0.78 13.13 28.46
C ALA A 518 -2.15 13.08 27.74
N TRP A 519 -2.43 12.03 26.96
CA TRP A 519 -3.71 11.89 26.28
C TRP A 519 -4.85 11.76 27.31
N PRO A 520 -5.99 12.49 27.17
CA PRO A 520 -7.02 12.58 28.21
C PRO A 520 -7.51 11.23 28.75
N ASN A 521 -7.68 10.23 27.88
CA ASN A 521 -8.15 8.89 28.23
C ASN A 521 -7.05 7.82 28.15
N PHE A 522 -5.77 8.20 28.23
CA PHE A 522 -4.64 7.28 28.16
C PHE A 522 -4.79 6.13 29.18
N ASN A 523 -4.56 4.90 28.71
CA ASN A 523 -4.61 3.70 29.55
C ASN A 523 -3.54 2.67 29.18
N GLY A 524 -2.32 3.14 28.91
CA GLY A 524 -1.14 2.28 28.75
C GLY A 524 -0.82 1.89 27.30
N TYR A 525 -0.03 0.83 27.19
CA TYR A 525 0.59 0.40 25.94
C TYR A 525 0.38 -1.09 25.68
N VAL A 526 0.50 -1.47 24.41
CA VAL A 526 0.50 -2.88 23.97
C VAL A 526 1.66 -3.09 23.02
N VAL A 527 2.46 -4.13 23.25
CA VAL A 527 3.58 -4.51 22.38
C VAL A 527 3.27 -5.86 21.74
N TYR A 528 3.53 -5.90 20.43
CA TYR A 528 3.39 -7.09 19.62
C TYR A 528 4.72 -7.49 19.00
N ARG A 529 4.89 -8.79 18.77
CA ARG A 529 6.08 -9.39 18.17
C ARG A 529 5.71 -10.48 17.17
N SER A 530 6.38 -10.53 16.04
CA SER A 530 6.35 -11.68 15.13
C SER A 530 7.63 -12.49 15.21
N LYS A 531 7.53 -13.82 15.11
CA LYS A 531 8.67 -14.72 14.94
C LYS A 531 8.89 -14.96 13.45
N GLY A 532 9.84 -14.25 12.86
CA GLY A 532 10.03 -14.19 11.41
C GLY A 532 9.17 -13.12 10.72
N ASN A 533 9.28 -13.06 9.40
CA ASN A 533 8.60 -12.06 8.58
C ASN A 533 7.12 -12.44 8.33
N VAL A 534 6.19 -11.51 8.56
CA VAL A 534 4.73 -11.69 8.37
C VAL A 534 4.28 -11.87 6.92
N LEU A 535 5.15 -11.58 5.95
CA LEU A 535 4.94 -11.95 4.56
C LEU A 535 4.73 -13.46 4.39
N ARG A 536 5.17 -14.28 5.36
CA ARG A 536 4.88 -15.71 5.37
C ARG A 536 3.48 -16.01 5.90
N PRO A 537 2.70 -16.87 5.23
CA PRO A 537 1.35 -17.27 5.64
C PRO A 537 1.21 -17.77 7.07
N GLU A 538 2.25 -18.36 7.66
CA GLU A 538 2.25 -18.89 9.02
C GLU A 538 2.62 -17.87 10.09
N THR A 539 3.27 -16.77 9.71
CA THR A 539 3.79 -15.78 10.65
C THR A 539 2.76 -14.69 10.93
N VAL A 540 2.45 -14.48 12.21
CA VAL A 540 1.57 -13.41 12.70
C VAL A 540 2.24 -12.65 13.83
N TYR A 541 1.71 -11.48 14.15
CA TYR A 541 2.09 -10.73 15.34
C TYR A 541 1.32 -11.25 16.56
N GLU A 542 2.05 -11.57 17.62
CA GLU A 542 1.49 -11.99 18.91
C GLU A 542 1.65 -10.86 19.93
N LYS A 543 0.64 -10.66 20.76
CA LYS A 543 0.73 -9.74 21.89
C LYS A 543 1.65 -10.35 22.96
N ILE A 544 2.72 -9.66 23.32
CA ILE A 544 3.72 -10.14 24.29
C ILE A 544 3.80 -9.30 25.56
N PHE A 545 3.29 -8.07 25.50
CA PHE A 545 3.21 -7.19 26.65
C PHE A 545 2.01 -6.25 26.54
N GLU A 546 1.41 -5.95 27.68
CA GLU A 546 0.34 -4.99 27.82
C GLU A 546 0.40 -4.39 29.22
N CYS A 547 0.28 -3.07 29.30
CA CYS A 547 0.17 -2.34 30.56
C CYS A 547 -1.04 -1.40 30.55
N ASP A 548 -1.42 -0.92 31.73
CA ASP A 548 -2.39 0.14 31.92
C ASP A 548 -1.79 1.28 32.75
N ARG A 549 -2.56 2.33 33.05
CA ARG A 549 -2.06 3.47 33.84
C ARG A 549 -1.64 3.09 35.27
N ASN A 550 -2.15 1.98 35.79
CA ASN A 550 -1.90 1.49 37.15
C ASN A 550 -0.77 0.46 37.20
N TYR A 551 -0.14 0.15 36.06
CA TYR A 551 0.95 -0.80 35.98
C TYR A 551 2.08 -0.39 36.95
N PRO A 552 2.57 -1.29 37.81
CA PRO A 552 3.44 -0.94 38.93
C PRO A 552 4.73 -0.29 38.44
N VAL A 553 4.85 1.01 38.71
CA VAL A 553 5.97 1.88 38.32
C VAL A 553 7.17 1.63 39.23
N VAL A 554 7.79 0.45 39.13
CA VAL A 554 9.03 0.19 39.88
C VAL A 554 10.26 0.62 39.07
N ASN A 555 10.17 0.69 37.73
CA ASN A 555 11.24 1.15 36.82
C ASN A 555 10.74 1.94 35.59
N GLY A 556 9.49 2.42 35.59
CA GLY A 556 8.81 3.00 34.42
C GLY A 556 8.21 1.93 33.49
N TYR A 557 6.97 2.11 33.06
CA TYR A 557 6.29 1.23 32.10
C TYR A 557 6.64 1.56 30.63
N HIS A 558 7.73 2.29 30.40
CA HIS A 558 8.25 2.66 29.08
C HIS A 558 9.45 1.81 28.64
N VAL A 559 9.67 0.72 29.36
CA VAL A 559 10.71 -0.27 29.08
C VAL A 559 10.09 -1.65 29.21
N PHE A 560 10.37 -2.52 28.25
CA PHE A 560 10.00 -3.93 28.31
C PHE A 560 11.17 -4.82 27.87
N ASP A 561 11.53 -5.77 28.71
CA ASP A 561 12.55 -6.77 28.41
C ASP A 561 11.88 -8.04 27.89
N ASP A 562 11.94 -8.29 26.57
CA ASP A 562 11.48 -9.56 26.00
C ASP A 562 12.50 -10.67 26.27
N VAL A 563 12.23 -11.43 27.34
CA VAL A 563 12.98 -12.63 27.74
C VAL A 563 12.39 -13.93 27.18
N THR A 564 11.29 -13.84 26.43
CA THR A 564 10.57 -15.00 25.89
C THR A 564 10.98 -15.36 24.46
N ALA A 565 11.75 -14.47 23.81
CA ALA A 565 12.33 -14.72 22.50
C ALA A 565 13.18 -16.01 22.52
N GLN A 566 13.28 -16.67 21.37
CA GLN A 566 14.06 -17.87 21.17
C GLN A 566 15.30 -17.53 20.34
N ARG A 567 16.45 -18.02 20.79
CA ARG A 567 17.72 -17.85 20.09
C ARG A 567 17.64 -18.50 18.70
N GLY A 568 18.32 -17.88 17.73
CA GLY A 568 18.36 -18.38 16.35
C GLY A 568 17.14 -18.02 15.50
N PHE A 569 16.21 -17.21 16.02
CA PHE A 569 15.12 -16.61 15.26
C PHE A 569 15.25 -15.09 15.22
N VAL A 570 14.68 -14.50 14.17
CA VAL A 570 14.56 -13.05 14.01
C VAL A 570 13.17 -12.60 14.41
N TYR A 571 13.10 -11.40 14.97
CA TYR A 571 11.88 -10.82 15.51
C TYR A 571 11.65 -9.42 14.98
N TYR A 572 10.39 -9.09 14.76
CA TYR A 572 9.91 -7.77 14.40
C TYR A 572 8.88 -7.33 15.43
N TYR A 573 8.83 -6.04 15.72
CA TYR A 573 8.02 -5.49 16.81
C TYR A 573 7.19 -4.30 16.34
N TYR A 574 6.11 -4.04 17.06
CA TYR A 574 5.48 -2.73 17.07
C TYR A 574 4.87 -2.47 18.45
N ILE A 575 4.65 -1.20 18.75
CA ILE A 575 4.00 -0.74 19.97
C ILE A 575 2.82 0.16 19.64
N GLN A 576 1.72 0.01 20.38
CA GLN A 576 0.56 0.89 20.29
C GLN A 576 0.29 1.53 21.65
N THR A 577 -0.03 2.81 21.63
CA THR A 577 -0.67 3.50 22.77
C THR A 577 -2.16 3.20 22.73
N LYS A 578 -2.80 2.94 23.87
CA LYS A 578 -4.24 2.68 23.97
C LYS A 578 -4.96 3.58 24.98
N ASP A 579 -6.22 3.88 24.70
CA ASP A 579 -7.12 4.53 25.65
C ASP A 579 -7.83 3.51 26.56
N ASP A 580 -8.68 3.99 27.47
CA ASP A 580 -9.48 3.16 28.37
C ASP A 580 -10.74 2.57 27.72
N GLY A 581 -11.00 2.85 26.45
CA GLY A 581 -12.18 2.40 25.70
C GLY A 581 -13.47 3.16 26.01
N SER A 582 -13.44 4.18 26.88
CA SER A 582 -14.62 4.99 27.22
C SER A 582 -15.13 5.82 26.04
N THR A 583 -14.27 6.10 25.07
CA THR A 583 -14.57 6.90 23.87
C THR A 583 -14.84 6.08 22.61
N ASN A 584 -14.74 4.75 22.66
CA ASN A 584 -14.95 3.91 21.49
C ASN A 584 -16.44 3.73 21.17
N GLU A 585 -16.96 4.52 20.24
CA GLU A 585 -18.38 4.42 19.82
C GLU A 585 -18.69 3.17 18.98
N GLU A 586 -17.71 2.67 18.22
CA GLU A 586 -17.89 1.49 17.35
C GLU A 586 -17.94 0.20 18.18
N LYS A 587 -17.20 0.16 19.28
CA LYS A 587 -17.18 -0.95 20.24
C LYS A 587 -16.97 -0.45 21.67
N PRO A 588 -18.04 0.03 22.34
CA PRO A 588 -17.95 0.58 23.69
C PRO A 588 -17.24 -0.33 24.68
N GLY A 589 -16.32 0.23 25.47
CA GLY A 589 -15.51 -0.49 26.45
C GLY A 589 -14.31 -1.25 25.87
N SER A 590 -14.12 -1.24 24.56
CA SER A 590 -12.87 -1.70 23.92
C SER A 590 -11.96 -0.52 23.63
N ALA A 591 -10.68 -0.62 23.97
CA ALA A 591 -9.72 0.46 23.75
C ALA A 591 -9.57 0.81 22.26
N LEU A 592 -9.46 2.11 21.96
CA LEU A 592 -8.86 2.60 20.72
C LEU A 592 -7.34 2.64 20.90
N ALA A 593 -6.62 2.19 19.87
CA ALA A 593 -5.17 2.13 19.88
C ALA A 593 -4.58 2.88 18.68
N SER A 594 -3.40 3.49 18.87
CA SER A 594 -2.64 4.12 17.78
C SER A 594 -2.31 3.09 16.70
N SER A 595 -2.28 3.47 15.42
CA SER A 595 -1.93 2.55 14.34
C SER A 595 -0.55 1.90 14.50
N LYS A 596 -0.45 0.61 14.18
CA LYS A 596 0.83 -0.14 14.17
C LYS A 596 1.83 0.42 13.15
N PHE A 597 1.36 1.04 12.08
CA PHE A 597 2.21 1.51 10.97
C PHE A 597 3.12 2.67 11.37
N TRP A 598 2.88 3.27 12.54
CA TRP A 598 3.74 4.30 13.13
C TRP A 598 5.00 3.74 13.77
N THR A 599 4.99 2.49 14.24
CA THR A 599 6.08 1.92 15.06
C THR A 599 6.54 0.54 14.60
N ILE A 600 5.92 -0.01 13.56
CA ILE A 600 6.27 -1.33 13.03
C ILE A 600 7.70 -1.36 12.50
N THR A 601 8.47 -2.34 12.97
CA THR A 601 9.83 -2.54 12.50
C THR A 601 9.85 -3.39 11.23
N ASN A 602 10.72 -3.03 10.29
CA ASN A 602 11.10 -3.85 9.14
C ASN A 602 12.58 -4.27 9.19
N LYS A 603 13.29 -3.92 10.27
CA LYS A 603 14.60 -4.46 10.63
C LYS A 603 14.47 -5.56 11.68
N GLU A 604 15.39 -6.50 11.60
CA GLU A 604 15.44 -7.69 12.44
C GLU A 604 16.06 -7.39 13.80
N ALA A 605 15.41 -7.84 14.87
CA ALA A 605 16.02 -7.95 16.19
C ALA A 605 16.21 -9.42 16.57
N MET A 606 17.24 -9.72 17.36
CA MET A 606 17.62 -11.09 17.73
C MET A 606 17.91 -11.23 19.22
N LEU A 607 17.62 -12.40 19.77
CA LEU A 607 18.05 -12.75 21.13
C LEU A 607 19.50 -13.24 21.10
N LEU A 608 20.42 -12.44 21.65
CA LEU A 608 21.87 -12.67 21.61
C LEU A 608 22.39 -13.27 22.93
N ARG A 609 23.58 -13.88 22.90
CA ARG A 609 24.21 -14.42 24.12
C ARG A 609 24.78 -13.29 24.96
N PRO A 610 24.84 -13.45 26.29
CA PRO A 610 25.65 -12.55 27.10
C PRO A 610 27.12 -12.65 26.67
N PRO A 611 27.88 -11.55 26.80
CA PRO A 611 29.29 -11.54 26.44
C PRO A 611 30.10 -12.46 27.37
N MET A 612 31.21 -13.00 26.86
CA MET A 612 32.17 -13.78 27.65
C MET A 612 33.52 -13.08 27.67
N SER A 613 34.12 -12.94 28.85
CA SER A 613 35.40 -12.23 29.01
C SER A 613 36.61 -13.04 28.52
N ASN A 614 36.45 -14.35 28.28
CA ASN A 614 37.54 -15.24 27.86
C ASN A 614 37.52 -15.44 26.34
N LEU A 615 38.60 -15.03 25.66
CA LEU A 615 38.76 -15.21 24.21
C LEU A 615 38.85 -16.68 23.78
N ASP A 616 39.19 -17.60 24.69
CA ASP A 616 39.18 -19.05 24.39
C ASP A 616 37.75 -19.58 24.19
N SER A 617 36.76 -18.90 24.76
CA SER A 617 35.36 -19.25 24.61
C SER A 617 34.79 -18.86 23.25
N ILE A 618 35.57 -18.22 22.37
CA ILE A 618 35.14 -17.88 21.01
C ILE A 618 35.08 -19.13 20.14
N TYR A 619 33.95 -19.36 19.47
CA TYR A 619 33.80 -20.41 18.46
C TYR A 619 32.95 -19.93 17.28
N ILE A 620 33.13 -20.60 16.13
CA ILE A 620 32.53 -20.23 14.86
C ILE A 620 31.56 -21.33 14.44
N VAL A 621 30.31 -20.96 14.15
CA VAL A 621 29.27 -21.88 13.70
C VAL A 621 28.65 -21.34 12.42
N PRO A 622 28.40 -22.18 11.41
CA PRO A 622 28.80 -23.58 11.30
C PRO A 622 30.28 -23.68 10.91
N ASN A 623 30.96 -24.74 11.37
CA ASN A 623 32.33 -25.03 10.99
C ASN A 623 32.50 -26.56 10.84
N PRO A 624 32.51 -27.10 9.60
CA PRO A 624 32.50 -26.37 8.33
C PRO A 624 31.15 -25.71 8.02
N TYR A 625 31.18 -24.61 7.26
CA TYR A 625 30.00 -24.12 6.54
C TYR A 625 29.85 -24.88 5.22
N ASP A 626 28.68 -25.47 4.93
CA ASP A 626 28.39 -26.15 3.64
C ASP A 626 27.12 -25.59 2.99
N VAL A 627 27.24 -25.01 1.80
CA VAL A 627 26.13 -24.42 1.04
C VAL A 627 24.95 -25.38 0.81
N ARG A 628 25.20 -26.69 0.80
CA ARG A 628 24.19 -27.74 0.59
C ARG A 628 23.45 -28.11 1.88
N ALA A 629 24.01 -27.77 3.04
CA ALA A 629 23.46 -28.09 4.35
C ALA A 629 22.76 -26.91 5.03
N ARG A 630 22.49 -25.81 4.28
CA ARG A 630 21.92 -24.56 4.81
C ARG A 630 20.69 -24.77 5.72
N ALA A 631 19.80 -25.68 5.32
CA ALA A 631 18.58 -26.02 6.06
C ALA A 631 18.84 -26.68 7.44
N LEU A 632 20.04 -27.22 7.66
CA LEU A 632 20.46 -27.86 8.91
C LEU A 632 21.35 -26.95 9.77
N GLN A 633 21.92 -25.88 9.21
CA GLN A 633 22.89 -25.02 9.89
C GLN A 633 22.23 -23.86 10.65
N PHE A 634 21.22 -23.20 10.07
CA PHE A 634 20.37 -22.22 10.74
C PHE A 634 18.90 -22.43 10.36
N ALA A 635 18.00 -22.25 11.32
CA ALA A 635 16.59 -22.67 11.25
C ALA A 635 15.70 -21.80 10.34
N ASP A 636 16.26 -20.99 9.45
CA ASP A 636 15.47 -20.24 8.48
C ASP A 636 16.20 -20.04 7.14
N PRO A 637 15.89 -20.86 6.11
CA PRO A 637 16.50 -20.73 4.78
C PRO A 637 15.99 -19.52 3.95
N ILE A 638 14.96 -18.79 4.42
CA ILE A 638 14.00 -18.16 3.50
C ILE A 638 14.09 -16.63 3.42
N THR A 639 14.73 -15.91 4.36
CA THR A 639 14.93 -14.45 4.18
C THR A 639 15.91 -14.12 3.05
N GLY A 640 16.67 -15.09 2.53
CA GLY A 640 17.72 -14.85 1.54
C GLY A 640 18.96 -14.17 2.14
N PHE A 641 18.79 -13.37 3.20
CA PHE A 641 19.84 -12.73 3.99
C PHE A 641 20.66 -13.71 4.84
N ASP A 642 20.13 -14.91 5.10
CA ASP A 642 20.71 -15.87 6.04
C ASP A 642 21.34 -17.08 5.38
N ARG A 643 21.30 -17.14 4.04
CA ARG A 643 21.74 -18.32 3.27
C ARG A 643 23.22 -18.60 3.42
N ASP A 644 24.04 -17.57 3.67
CA ASP A 644 25.50 -17.66 3.76
C ASP A 644 26.02 -17.18 5.12
N ARG A 645 25.19 -17.30 6.15
CA ARG A 645 25.51 -16.81 7.49
C ARG A 645 26.55 -17.68 8.18
N ILE A 646 27.52 -17.03 8.82
CA ILE A 646 28.47 -17.57 9.79
C ILE A 646 28.36 -16.73 11.05
N VAL A 647 28.39 -17.38 12.21
CA VAL A 647 28.17 -16.75 13.52
C VAL A 647 29.39 -16.96 14.40
N PHE A 648 29.83 -15.86 15.00
CA PHE A 648 30.85 -15.81 16.02
C PHE A 648 30.17 -15.80 17.38
N PHE A 649 30.48 -16.79 18.21
CA PHE A 649 29.89 -16.95 19.52
C PHE A 649 30.94 -16.85 20.61
N GLY A 650 30.52 -16.43 21.80
CA GLY A 650 31.41 -16.29 22.96
C GLY A 650 32.33 -15.08 22.87
N LEU A 651 31.89 -14.03 22.17
CA LEU A 651 32.64 -12.80 22.03
C LEU A 651 32.73 -12.02 23.36
N PRO A 652 33.82 -11.27 23.58
CA PRO A 652 33.89 -10.23 24.60
C PRO A 652 32.94 -9.07 24.24
N PRO A 653 32.55 -8.23 25.22
CA PRO A 653 31.55 -7.19 24.99
C PRO A 653 31.96 -6.16 23.92
N VAL A 654 33.27 -5.97 23.73
CA VAL A 654 33.83 -5.13 22.67
C VAL A 654 35.06 -5.81 22.09
N CYS A 655 35.12 -5.99 20.77
CA CYS A 655 36.31 -6.41 20.04
C CYS A 655 36.23 -6.03 18.56
N LYS A 656 37.36 -6.06 17.86
CA LYS A 656 37.40 -6.02 16.39
C LYS A 656 37.49 -7.44 15.85
N ILE A 657 36.66 -7.74 14.85
CA ILE A 657 36.65 -9.02 14.14
C ILE A 657 37.22 -8.78 12.75
N ARG A 658 38.21 -9.56 12.33
CA ARG A 658 38.82 -9.51 11.00
C ARG A 658 38.88 -10.89 10.40
N ILE A 659 38.57 -11.04 9.12
CA ILE A 659 38.61 -12.32 8.42
C ILE A 659 39.64 -12.24 7.32
N TYR A 660 40.53 -13.23 7.31
CA TYR A 660 41.61 -13.37 6.35
C TYR A 660 41.47 -14.66 5.54
N THR A 661 41.99 -14.62 4.31
CA THR A 661 42.25 -15.84 3.52
C THR A 661 43.36 -16.67 4.16
N GLU A 662 43.53 -17.92 3.71
CA GLU A 662 44.67 -18.77 4.11
C GLU A 662 46.05 -18.16 3.79
N ARG A 663 46.11 -17.18 2.86
CA ARG A 663 47.33 -16.45 2.49
C ARG A 663 47.57 -15.21 3.35
N GLY A 664 46.62 -14.84 4.22
CA GLY A 664 46.71 -13.66 5.08
C GLY A 664 46.13 -12.39 4.47
N ASP A 665 45.38 -12.47 3.37
CA ASP A 665 44.71 -11.30 2.79
C ASP A 665 43.46 -10.95 3.60
N LEU A 666 43.34 -9.71 4.06
CA LEU A 666 42.14 -9.23 4.75
C LEU A 666 40.98 -9.12 3.77
N ILE A 667 39.84 -9.73 4.08
CA ILE A 667 38.67 -9.74 3.21
C ILE A 667 37.41 -9.16 3.85
N TRP A 668 37.36 -9.06 5.17
CA TRP A 668 36.23 -8.49 5.91
C TRP A 668 36.67 -8.05 7.30
N GLU A 669 36.09 -6.96 7.80
CA GLU A 669 36.26 -6.52 9.17
C GLU A 669 34.99 -5.90 9.74
N LYS A 670 34.82 -5.98 11.06
CA LYS A 670 33.73 -5.37 11.81
C LYS A 670 34.17 -4.99 13.22
N ASP A 671 33.72 -3.83 13.69
CA ASP A 671 33.81 -3.44 15.08
C ASP A 671 32.58 -3.97 15.86
N HIS A 672 32.83 -4.95 16.71
CA HIS A 672 31.82 -5.50 17.62
C HIS A 672 31.75 -4.64 18.87
N THR A 673 30.66 -3.87 19.00
CA THR A 673 30.46 -2.87 20.07
C THR A 673 29.10 -2.99 20.77
N ASN A 674 28.28 -3.97 20.38
CA ASN A 674 26.91 -4.12 20.88
C ASN A 674 26.83 -4.78 22.27
N GLY A 675 27.97 -5.14 22.89
CA GLY A 675 27.99 -5.70 24.24
C GLY A 675 27.50 -7.14 24.35
N SER A 676 27.18 -7.81 23.24
CA SER A 676 26.70 -9.19 23.24
C SER A 676 27.84 -10.21 23.12
N GLY A 677 27.53 -11.50 23.23
CA GLY A 677 28.46 -12.60 22.96
C GLY A 677 28.41 -13.11 21.53
N ASP A 678 27.63 -12.48 20.65
CA ASP A 678 27.29 -12.98 19.32
C ASP A 678 27.55 -11.90 18.25
N ASP A 679 28.11 -12.30 17.11
CA ASP A 679 28.15 -11.45 15.91
C ASP A 679 28.11 -12.32 14.64
N PHE A 680 27.75 -11.71 13.51
CA PHE A 680 27.37 -12.41 12.28
C PHE A 680 28.15 -11.89 11.07
N TRP A 681 28.44 -12.80 10.15
CA TRP A 681 29.01 -12.50 8.84
C TRP A 681 28.29 -13.28 7.74
N ASN A 682 27.82 -12.59 6.69
CA ASN A 682 27.09 -13.21 5.58
C ASN A 682 28.02 -13.79 4.49
N SER A 683 29.25 -14.14 4.84
CA SER A 683 30.28 -14.67 3.93
C SER A 683 30.54 -13.80 2.69
N GLN A 684 30.34 -12.48 2.83
CA GLN A 684 30.62 -11.48 1.81
C GLN A 684 31.86 -10.66 2.20
N THR A 685 32.77 -10.48 1.26
CA THR A 685 33.93 -9.61 1.45
C THR A 685 33.51 -8.14 1.56
N MET A 686 34.40 -7.28 2.04
CA MET A 686 34.22 -5.82 2.03
C MET A 686 34.03 -5.22 0.62
N TYR A 687 34.27 -6.02 -0.43
CA TYR A 687 34.04 -5.67 -1.83
C TYR A 687 32.71 -6.23 -2.39
N GLY A 688 31.84 -6.78 -1.54
CA GLY A 688 30.53 -7.31 -1.93
C GLY A 688 30.59 -8.67 -2.65
N GLN A 689 31.75 -9.34 -2.67
CA GLN A 689 31.89 -10.66 -3.28
C GLN A 689 31.63 -11.77 -2.27
N VAL A 690 30.85 -12.77 -2.67
CA VAL A 690 30.66 -13.98 -1.87
C VAL A 690 31.94 -14.81 -1.90
N VAL A 691 32.44 -15.22 -0.74
CA VAL A 691 33.70 -15.98 -0.62
C VAL A 691 33.57 -17.40 -1.16
N VAL A 692 34.65 -18.00 -1.67
CA VAL A 692 34.67 -19.35 -2.25
C VAL A 692 35.05 -20.44 -1.24
N SER A 693 35.00 -21.71 -1.66
CA SER A 693 35.46 -22.84 -0.84
C SER A 693 36.92 -22.67 -0.42
N GLY A 694 37.22 -22.87 0.87
CA GLY A 694 38.57 -22.70 1.40
C GLY A 694 38.63 -22.62 2.92
N ILE A 695 39.85 -22.43 3.43
CA ILE A 695 40.12 -22.18 4.86
C ILE A 695 40.27 -20.68 5.09
N TYR A 696 39.57 -20.17 6.10
CA TYR A 696 39.60 -18.78 6.50
C TYR A 696 40.04 -18.65 7.96
N ILE A 697 40.66 -17.51 8.28
CA ILE A 697 41.15 -17.18 9.63
C ILE A 697 40.37 -15.99 10.14
N ALA A 698 39.58 -16.17 11.19
CA ALA A 698 38.98 -15.07 11.94
C ALA A 698 39.91 -14.67 13.09
N TYR A 699 40.27 -13.40 13.15
CA TYR A 699 41.09 -12.79 14.19
C TYR A 699 40.22 -11.83 15.01
N PHE A 700 40.33 -11.93 16.33
CA PHE A 700 39.56 -11.17 17.30
C PHE A 700 40.53 -10.40 18.18
N GLU A 701 40.28 -9.11 18.38
CA GLU A 701 41.15 -8.21 19.15
C GLU A 701 40.32 -7.31 20.06
N THR A 702 40.57 -7.35 21.37
CA THR A 702 39.90 -6.49 22.35
C THR A 702 40.57 -5.12 22.46
N PRO A 703 39.88 -4.08 22.96
CA PRO A 703 40.46 -2.74 23.12
C PRO A 703 41.73 -2.68 23.99
N ASP A 704 41.90 -3.63 24.91
CA ASP A 704 43.10 -3.74 25.77
C ASP A 704 44.25 -4.53 25.11
N GLY A 705 44.13 -4.87 23.82
CA GLY A 705 45.18 -5.50 23.01
C GLY A 705 45.28 -7.02 23.15
N LYS A 706 44.35 -7.69 23.85
CA LYS A 706 44.30 -9.17 23.85
C LYS A 706 43.73 -9.66 22.53
N SER A 707 44.25 -10.78 22.03
CA SER A 707 43.84 -11.32 20.74
C SER A 707 43.69 -12.83 20.74
N ALA A 708 42.81 -13.35 19.90
CA ALA A 708 42.71 -14.76 19.57
C ALA A 708 42.39 -14.93 18.09
N PHE A 709 42.70 -16.10 17.52
CA PHE A 709 42.24 -16.46 16.18
C PHE A 709 41.54 -17.81 16.17
N ARG A 710 40.66 -18.00 15.19
CA ARG A 710 39.98 -19.26 14.90
C ARG A 710 40.04 -19.54 13.41
N LYS A 711 40.18 -20.82 13.07
CA LYS A 711 40.12 -21.29 11.68
C LYS A 711 38.75 -21.88 11.41
N PHE A 712 38.20 -21.61 10.24
CA PHE A 712 36.95 -22.22 9.80
C PHE A 712 37.00 -22.52 8.31
N VAL A 713 36.17 -23.48 7.91
CA VAL A 713 36.12 -23.98 6.53
C VAL A 713 34.81 -23.58 5.89
N VAL A 714 34.87 -23.11 4.65
CA VAL A 714 33.71 -22.84 3.79
C VAL A 714 33.72 -23.88 2.65
N ILE A 715 32.58 -24.49 2.40
CA ILE A 715 32.32 -25.45 1.32
C ILE A 715 31.14 -24.90 0.50
N ARG A 716 31.41 -24.58 -0.76
CA ARG A 716 30.46 -24.12 -1.77
C ARG A 716 30.45 -25.01 -2.99
#